data_AF-A0A5Q4EER9-F1
#
_entry.id   AF-A0A5Q4EER9-F1
#
_cell.length_a   1.000
_cell.length_b   1.000
_cell.length_c   1.000
_cell.angle_alpha   90.00
_cell.angle_beta   90.00
_cell.angle_gamma   90.00
#
_symmetry.space_group_name_H-M   'P 1'
#
loop_
_entity.id
_entity.type
_entity.pdbx_description
1 polymer ?
#
loop_
_entity_poly.entity_id
_entity_poly.type
_entity_poly.pdbx_seq_one_letter_code
_entity_poly.pdbx_strand_id
1 'polypeptide(L)'
;MAHYYSKKKVPGWFSMLFILLLLFCLLSALPAGAQPYNVGQFQQTFIDPDRNNRAILTEVYFPADENGNLVEGEFPLLVFGHGFVMTWSAYQNLWEYFVPRGYVMAFPRTESGFSPSHQNFGLDIAFLADAINELSDDPGSALFQGLNGKVAAMGHSMGGGAAVLAASYNPNITALLTLAPAETSPSAIAAAENVTIPSLIFSGSSDDVTPENTNQAPVFNALNSQAKTWISITGGGHCYFANYNFNCAFGESFSSGNITISRQEQQQATADFSILWLNYFLRDDCAALTVFQDSLQLSPRIAYQQEQDIDVPVVTREGDQLLGSPAATWQWYFDGEPVTGADQQFFQPQQSGTYQVEVTYFNLCKYISEPFEFLMEYSISIATEPSGSGEVFIVPEPPWLEGTFIELQAMANDGFTFLHWKENGEVVSAFPQYSFVIDRDRNLTAGFEPAVQSFQLRLSVMLEGAWLPNGNGQMHTSLRDGGFIPLQQPFGVELPWFGNPLPLWHYTGDEVVETILPNVVDWVLVELRDAPAADLATSHTSVARRAALLLNNGNVVCTNYENLNFDISVASQLFVVVYHRNHVSIISSGALSNNDGVYQWNFMAGPEQAYLQGQKHLGNNFYGMFGGDGDGNGQIQTQDKNEVWNQQAGQSGYLPGDFDLNGQVQTQDKNNIWNPNSGVATQVP
;
A
#
# COMPACT_ATOMS: atom_id res chain seq x y z
N MET A 1 17.61 23.52 -3.83
CA MET A 1 18.26 22.96 -2.62
C MET A 1 18.32 21.46 -2.81
N ALA A 2 19.52 20.89 -2.71
CA ALA A 2 19.78 19.47 -2.96
C ALA A 2 19.14 18.59 -1.87
N HIS A 3 18.33 17.60 -2.26
CA HIS A 3 17.89 16.53 -1.37
C HIS A 3 18.78 15.30 -1.56
N TYR A 4 19.60 15.05 -0.53
CA TYR A 4 20.36 13.84 -0.31
C TYR A 4 19.41 12.67 0.03
N TYR A 5 19.35 11.64 -0.80
CA TYR A 5 18.84 10.33 -0.39
C TYR A 5 20.01 9.41 0.02
N SER A 6 20.01 9.05 1.29
CA SER A 6 20.96 8.15 1.94
C SER A 6 20.73 6.71 1.48
N LYS A 7 21.70 6.13 0.76
CA LYS A 7 21.77 4.69 0.52
C LYS A 7 22.07 3.98 1.84
N LYS A 8 21.07 3.30 2.42
CA LYS A 8 21.27 2.36 3.54
C LYS A 8 22.20 1.22 3.08
N LYS A 9 23.31 1.04 3.80
CA LYS A 9 24.23 -0.09 3.64
C LYS A 9 23.56 -1.39 4.12
N VAL A 10 23.44 -2.37 3.24
CA VAL A 10 23.11 -3.76 3.58
C VAL A 10 24.35 -4.40 4.26
N PRO A 11 24.21 -5.29 5.26
CA PRO A 11 25.34 -5.85 6.00
C PRO A 11 26.23 -6.76 5.12
N GLY A 12 27.53 -6.50 5.10
CA GLY A 12 28.53 -7.10 4.20
C GLY A 12 28.83 -8.60 4.36
N TRP A 13 27.99 -9.38 5.04
CA TRP A 13 28.16 -10.84 5.17
C TRP A 13 27.30 -11.64 4.18
N PHE A 14 26.18 -11.08 3.67
CA PHE A 14 25.42 -11.70 2.57
C PHE A 14 26.11 -11.53 1.21
N SER A 15 26.84 -10.43 0.99
CA SER A 15 27.55 -10.15 -0.26
C SER A 15 28.73 -11.09 -0.51
N MET A 16 29.36 -11.62 0.54
CA MET A 16 30.57 -12.44 0.40
C MET A 16 30.24 -13.92 0.07
N LEU A 17 29.08 -14.42 0.53
CA LEU A 17 28.59 -15.75 0.17
C LEU A 17 28.01 -15.79 -1.25
N PHE A 18 27.39 -14.69 -1.71
CA PHE A 18 26.82 -14.55 -3.05
C PHE A 18 27.92 -14.42 -4.13
N ILE A 19 29.02 -13.69 -3.83
CA ILE A 19 30.20 -13.59 -4.71
C ILE A 19 30.91 -14.95 -4.83
N LEU A 20 30.99 -15.75 -3.75
CA LEU A 20 31.59 -17.08 -3.79
C LEU A 20 30.74 -18.13 -4.53
N LEU A 21 29.41 -18.00 -4.53
CA LEU A 21 28.49 -18.86 -5.31
C LEU A 21 28.46 -18.46 -6.81
N LEU A 22 28.55 -17.18 -7.14
CA LEU A 22 28.73 -16.70 -8.51
C LEU A 22 30.07 -17.16 -9.12
N LEU A 23 31.16 -17.14 -8.35
CA LEU A 23 32.46 -17.67 -8.78
C LEU A 23 32.46 -19.20 -8.96
N PHE A 24 31.59 -19.94 -8.29
CA PHE A 24 31.50 -21.41 -8.43
C PHE A 24 30.57 -21.84 -9.58
N CYS A 25 29.53 -21.07 -9.90
CA CYS A 25 28.71 -21.26 -11.11
C CYS A 25 29.44 -20.83 -12.40
N LEU A 26 30.32 -19.81 -12.34
CA LEU A 26 31.16 -19.42 -13.48
C LEU A 26 32.28 -20.43 -13.83
N LEU A 27 32.60 -21.37 -12.93
CA LEU A 27 33.59 -22.43 -13.17
C LEU A 27 32.96 -23.76 -13.63
N SER A 28 31.63 -23.87 -13.66
CA SER A 28 30.92 -25.11 -14.05
C SER A 28 30.20 -25.03 -15.40
N ALA A 29 30.32 -23.89 -16.10
CA ALA A 29 29.90 -23.73 -17.49
C ALA A 29 31.05 -23.15 -18.34
N LEU A 30 32.23 -23.76 -18.30
CA LEU A 30 33.11 -23.67 -19.45
C LEU A 30 32.48 -24.57 -20.52
N PRO A 31 31.96 -24.04 -21.65
CA PRO A 31 31.77 -24.91 -22.79
C PRO A 31 33.12 -25.58 -23.05
N ALA A 32 33.12 -26.90 -23.17
CA ALA A 32 34.30 -27.64 -23.60
C ALA A 32 34.85 -26.90 -24.83
N GLY A 33 36.01 -26.24 -24.67
CA GLY A 33 36.54 -25.36 -25.70
C GLY A 33 36.76 -26.17 -26.96
N ALA A 34 35.87 -25.98 -27.94
CA ALA A 34 36.10 -26.48 -29.28
C ALA A 34 37.45 -25.89 -29.73
N GLN A 35 38.37 -26.75 -30.12
CA GLN A 35 39.61 -26.30 -30.75
C GLN A 35 39.23 -25.44 -31.97
N PRO A 36 39.95 -24.33 -32.24
CA PRO A 36 39.70 -23.52 -33.43
C PRO A 36 39.83 -24.38 -34.69
N TYR A 37 38.92 -24.21 -35.66
CA TYR A 37 38.97 -24.94 -36.93
C TYR A 37 40.22 -24.55 -37.74
N ASN A 38 40.71 -25.46 -38.59
CA ASN A 38 41.69 -25.07 -39.61
C ASN A 38 41.02 -24.19 -40.67
N VAL A 39 41.84 -23.51 -41.48
CA VAL A 39 41.34 -22.67 -42.58
C VAL A 39 41.47 -23.43 -43.90
N GLY A 40 40.34 -23.85 -44.45
CA GLY A 40 40.22 -24.31 -45.84
C GLY A 40 40.10 -23.12 -46.78
N GLN A 41 40.48 -23.31 -48.05
CA GLN A 41 40.37 -22.26 -49.07
C GLN A 41 40.10 -22.83 -50.47
N PHE A 42 39.36 -22.08 -51.28
CA PHE A 42 39.29 -22.28 -52.72
C PHE A 42 39.12 -20.94 -53.44
N GLN A 43 39.40 -20.94 -54.74
CA GLN A 43 39.18 -19.80 -55.62
C GLN A 43 38.16 -20.19 -56.68
N GLN A 44 37.18 -19.32 -56.92
CA GLN A 44 36.15 -19.54 -57.93
C GLN A 44 35.78 -18.24 -58.62
N THR A 45 35.52 -18.31 -59.93
CA THR A 45 34.92 -17.21 -60.69
C THR A 45 33.42 -17.41 -60.74
N PHE A 46 32.67 -16.52 -60.09
CA PHE A 46 31.22 -16.49 -60.17
C PHE A 46 30.80 -15.61 -61.35
N ILE A 47 29.78 -16.04 -62.10
CA ILE A 47 29.28 -15.33 -63.28
C ILE A 47 27.93 -14.73 -62.94
N ASP A 48 27.86 -13.40 -62.92
CA ASP A 48 26.61 -12.67 -62.76
C ASP A 48 25.94 -12.50 -64.14
N PRO A 49 24.89 -13.29 -64.46
CA PRO A 49 24.26 -13.27 -65.77
C PRO A 49 23.51 -11.95 -66.04
N ASP A 50 23.01 -11.31 -64.99
CA ASP A 50 22.19 -10.10 -65.08
C ASP A 50 23.01 -8.85 -65.39
N ARG A 51 24.32 -8.89 -65.13
CA ARG A 51 25.27 -7.82 -65.47
C ARG A 51 26.19 -8.16 -66.64
N ASN A 52 25.61 -8.70 -67.71
CA ASN A 52 26.30 -9.09 -68.96
C ASN A 52 27.37 -10.17 -68.74
N ASN A 53 27.04 -11.22 -67.98
CA ASN A 53 27.97 -12.29 -67.60
C ASN A 53 29.24 -11.74 -66.93
N ARG A 54 29.07 -10.79 -66.01
CA ARG A 54 30.19 -10.19 -65.29
C ARG A 54 30.89 -11.27 -64.48
N ALA A 55 32.18 -11.46 -64.75
CA ALA A 55 33.02 -12.43 -64.07
C ALA A 55 33.58 -11.84 -62.77
N ILE A 56 33.32 -12.50 -61.65
CA ILE A 56 33.71 -12.07 -60.31
C ILE A 56 34.60 -13.17 -59.73
N LEU A 57 35.92 -12.98 -59.86
CA LEU A 57 36.89 -13.87 -59.23
C LEU A 57 36.87 -13.64 -57.72
N THR A 58 36.70 -14.71 -56.95
CA THR A 58 36.52 -14.64 -55.50
C THR A 58 37.41 -15.67 -54.81
N GLU A 59 38.04 -15.26 -53.71
CA GLU A 59 38.72 -16.16 -52.78
C GLU A 59 37.76 -16.49 -51.64
N VAL A 60 37.59 -17.77 -51.33
CA VAL A 60 36.68 -18.23 -50.29
C VAL A 60 37.48 -19.02 -49.26
N TYR A 61 37.33 -18.66 -47.98
CA TYR A 61 37.94 -19.32 -46.84
C TYR A 61 36.86 -19.87 -45.93
N PHE A 62 37.01 -21.11 -45.46
CA PHE A 62 35.97 -21.83 -44.73
C PHE A 62 36.56 -22.69 -43.60
N PRO A 63 35.77 -23.00 -42.56
CA PRO A 63 36.23 -23.85 -41.46
C PRO A 63 36.53 -25.26 -41.96
N ALA A 64 37.75 -25.76 -41.76
CA ALA A 64 38.19 -27.03 -42.32
C ALA A 64 38.78 -27.98 -41.27
N ASP A 65 38.76 -29.27 -41.59
CA ASP A 65 39.39 -30.34 -40.85
C ASP A 65 40.90 -30.37 -41.11
N GLU A 66 41.62 -31.35 -40.56
CA GLU A 66 43.06 -31.53 -40.80
C GLU A 66 43.40 -31.87 -42.26
N ASN A 67 42.42 -32.33 -43.04
CA ASN A 67 42.59 -32.69 -44.45
C ASN A 67 42.24 -31.54 -45.40
N GLY A 68 41.78 -30.39 -44.88
CA GLY A 68 41.35 -29.23 -45.67
C GLY A 68 39.92 -29.34 -46.23
N ASN A 69 39.13 -30.32 -45.77
CA ASN A 69 37.72 -30.44 -46.11
C ASN A 69 36.87 -29.63 -45.13
N LEU A 70 35.71 -29.14 -45.58
CA LEU A 70 34.75 -28.45 -44.71
C LEU A 70 34.39 -29.33 -43.50
N VAL A 71 34.45 -28.77 -42.30
CA VAL A 71 33.96 -29.47 -41.09
C VAL A 71 32.44 -29.53 -41.07
N GLU A 72 31.88 -30.58 -40.47
CA GLU A 72 30.44 -30.70 -40.27
C GLU A 72 29.91 -29.51 -39.45
N GLY A 73 28.93 -28.80 -40.00
CA GLY A 73 28.30 -27.64 -39.39
C GLY A 73 27.74 -26.67 -40.43
N GLU A 74 26.85 -25.79 -40.00
CA GLU A 74 26.29 -24.72 -40.82
C GLU A 74 26.86 -23.37 -40.36
N PHE A 75 27.59 -22.69 -41.25
CA PHE A 75 28.33 -21.48 -40.93
C PHE A 75 27.74 -20.26 -41.65
N PRO A 76 27.68 -19.09 -41.01
CA PRO A 76 27.31 -17.87 -41.69
C PRO A 76 28.40 -17.39 -42.66
N LEU A 77 27.97 -16.71 -43.72
CA LEU A 77 28.81 -16.16 -44.77
C LEU A 77 29.14 -14.68 -44.52
N LEU A 78 30.40 -14.30 -44.66
CA LEU A 78 30.87 -12.92 -44.61
C LEU A 78 31.46 -12.54 -45.99
N VAL A 79 30.80 -11.65 -46.73
CA VAL A 79 31.31 -11.18 -48.04
C VAL A 79 32.01 -9.84 -47.86
N PHE A 80 33.32 -9.79 -48.10
CA PHE A 80 34.18 -8.68 -47.68
C PHE A 80 34.76 -7.88 -48.86
N GLY A 81 34.41 -6.60 -48.94
CA GLY A 81 34.97 -5.63 -49.89
C GLY A 81 36.28 -5.00 -49.41
N HIS A 82 37.32 -5.04 -50.23
CA HIS A 82 38.62 -4.40 -49.93
C HIS A 82 38.60 -2.86 -50.12
N GLY A 83 39.51 -2.17 -49.44
CA GLY A 83 39.77 -0.74 -49.62
C GLY A 83 40.43 -0.38 -50.97
N PHE A 84 40.43 0.91 -51.31
CA PHE A 84 41.00 1.43 -52.56
C PHE A 84 42.47 1.02 -52.73
N VAL A 85 42.83 0.53 -53.92
CA VAL A 85 44.20 0.04 -54.28
C VAL A 85 44.80 -1.01 -53.34
N MET A 86 43.97 -1.67 -52.55
CA MET A 86 44.32 -2.82 -51.72
C MET A 86 43.91 -4.12 -52.43
N THR A 87 44.40 -5.24 -51.91
CA THR A 87 44.04 -6.59 -52.36
C THR A 87 43.42 -7.37 -51.19
N TRP A 88 42.65 -8.41 -51.49
CA TRP A 88 42.08 -9.31 -50.48
C TRP A 88 43.15 -9.79 -49.49
N SER A 89 44.37 -10.08 -49.98
CA SER A 89 45.46 -10.61 -49.15
C SER A 89 45.88 -9.69 -48.00
N ALA A 90 45.58 -8.39 -48.07
CA ALA A 90 45.84 -7.46 -46.99
C ALA A 90 44.97 -7.72 -45.75
N TYR A 91 43.87 -8.46 -45.89
CA TYR A 91 42.90 -8.73 -44.82
C TYR A 91 43.10 -10.11 -44.17
N GLN A 92 44.33 -10.65 -44.22
CA GLN A 92 44.66 -11.95 -43.62
C GLN A 92 44.30 -12.06 -42.15
N ASN A 93 44.45 -10.96 -41.42
CA ASN A 93 44.01 -10.86 -40.04
C ASN A 93 42.52 -11.17 -39.83
N LEU A 94 41.66 -10.96 -40.84
CA LEU A 94 40.22 -11.20 -40.72
C LEU A 94 39.88 -12.68 -40.90
N TRP A 95 40.31 -13.32 -42.00
CA TRP A 95 39.96 -14.73 -42.19
C TRP A 95 40.70 -15.66 -41.22
N GLU A 96 41.92 -15.33 -40.79
CA GLU A 96 42.61 -16.06 -39.72
C GLU A 96 41.92 -15.91 -38.36
N TYR A 97 41.09 -14.88 -38.18
CA TYR A 97 40.33 -14.69 -36.96
C TYR A 97 38.94 -15.34 -37.04
N PHE A 98 38.14 -15.03 -38.06
CA PHE A 98 36.74 -15.46 -38.14
C PHE A 98 36.59 -16.92 -38.60
N VAL A 99 37.40 -17.39 -39.56
CA VAL A 99 37.23 -18.73 -40.12
C VAL A 99 37.45 -19.82 -39.06
N PRO A 100 38.51 -19.78 -38.24
CA PRO A 100 38.66 -20.73 -37.14
C PRO A 100 37.56 -20.68 -36.08
N ARG A 101 36.74 -19.62 -36.07
CA ARG A 101 35.61 -19.41 -35.15
C ARG A 101 34.26 -19.76 -35.76
N GLY A 102 34.25 -20.39 -36.95
CA GLY A 102 33.04 -20.92 -37.59
C GLY A 102 32.34 -19.90 -38.49
N TYR A 103 33.10 -19.22 -39.34
CA TYR A 103 32.56 -18.33 -40.37
C TYR A 103 33.16 -18.70 -41.73
N VAL A 104 32.38 -18.56 -42.80
CA VAL A 104 32.91 -18.58 -44.16
C VAL A 104 33.15 -17.15 -44.60
N MET A 105 34.33 -16.86 -45.17
CA MET A 105 34.66 -15.52 -45.67
C MET A 105 34.92 -15.56 -47.17
N ALA A 106 34.32 -14.64 -47.91
CA ALA A 106 34.47 -14.50 -49.35
C ALA A 106 35.00 -13.10 -49.71
N PHE A 107 36.01 -13.05 -50.58
CA PHE A 107 36.68 -11.83 -50.99
C PHE A 107 36.65 -11.67 -52.52
N PRO A 108 35.75 -10.85 -53.09
CA PRO A 108 35.82 -10.47 -54.49
C PRO A 108 37.14 -9.79 -54.81
N ARG A 109 37.69 -10.11 -55.99
CA ARG A 109 38.94 -9.55 -56.53
C ARG A 109 38.71 -8.53 -57.66
N THR A 110 37.46 -8.09 -57.82
CA THR A 110 37.07 -7.05 -58.78
C THR A 110 37.40 -5.67 -58.23
N GLU A 111 37.42 -4.65 -59.10
CA GLU A 111 37.56 -3.24 -58.69
C GLU A 111 38.86 -2.90 -57.89
N SER A 112 39.95 -3.65 -58.11
CA SER A 112 41.25 -3.43 -57.44
C SER A 112 42.16 -2.39 -58.14
N GLY A 113 41.67 -1.73 -59.19
CA GLY A 113 42.43 -0.78 -60.01
C GLY A 113 42.45 0.66 -59.45
N PHE A 114 43.04 1.59 -60.22
CA PHE A 114 43.11 3.01 -59.84
C PHE A 114 41.84 3.82 -60.15
N SER A 115 40.87 3.22 -60.85
CA SER A 115 39.58 3.84 -61.16
C SER A 115 38.45 2.82 -60.97
N PRO A 116 38.21 2.37 -59.73
CA PRO A 116 37.16 1.40 -59.43
C PRO A 116 35.78 2.02 -59.56
N SER A 117 34.79 1.18 -59.84
CA SER A 117 33.38 1.50 -59.75
C SER A 117 32.83 1.00 -58.42
N HIS A 118 32.55 1.92 -57.48
CA HIS A 118 31.95 1.57 -56.19
C HIS A 118 30.58 0.88 -56.36
N GLN A 119 29.81 1.31 -57.37
CA GLN A 119 28.53 0.68 -57.72
C GLN A 119 28.70 -0.79 -58.12
N ASN A 120 29.61 -1.06 -59.06
CA ASN A 120 29.83 -2.43 -59.50
C ASN A 120 30.39 -3.29 -58.37
N PHE A 121 31.21 -2.72 -57.49
CA PHE A 121 31.71 -3.46 -56.34
C PHE A 121 30.61 -3.81 -55.34
N GLY A 122 29.71 -2.88 -55.03
CA GLY A 122 28.55 -3.15 -54.18
C GLY A 122 27.62 -4.20 -54.79
N LEU A 123 27.39 -4.14 -56.11
CA LEU A 123 26.63 -5.17 -56.82
C LEU A 123 27.35 -6.53 -56.85
N ASP A 124 28.69 -6.56 -56.89
CA ASP A 124 29.45 -7.81 -56.79
C ASP A 124 29.30 -8.46 -55.41
N ILE A 125 29.41 -7.66 -54.34
CA ILE A 125 29.20 -8.13 -52.96
C ILE A 125 27.76 -8.65 -52.80
N ALA A 126 26.78 -7.90 -53.32
CA ALA A 126 25.37 -8.27 -53.29
C ALA A 126 25.10 -9.59 -54.02
N PHE A 127 25.65 -9.76 -55.21
CA PHE A 127 25.50 -10.99 -55.99
C PHE A 127 26.17 -12.20 -55.31
N LEU A 128 27.39 -12.02 -54.79
CA LEU A 128 28.12 -13.09 -54.11
C LEU A 128 27.42 -13.58 -52.84
N ALA A 129 26.63 -12.73 -52.18
CA ALA A 129 25.84 -13.13 -51.01
C ALA A 129 24.87 -14.28 -51.32
N ASP A 130 24.25 -14.26 -52.51
CA ASP A 130 23.35 -15.32 -52.96
C ASP A 130 24.12 -16.46 -53.62
N ALA A 131 25.01 -16.13 -54.56
CA ALA A 131 25.71 -17.12 -55.38
C ALA A 131 26.60 -18.08 -54.56
N ILE A 132 27.14 -17.62 -53.43
CA ILE A 132 27.91 -18.48 -52.52
C ILE A 132 26.99 -19.30 -51.61
N ASN A 133 25.84 -18.76 -51.19
CA ASN A 133 24.85 -19.54 -50.45
C ASN A 133 24.31 -20.70 -51.29
N GLU A 134 24.11 -20.51 -52.59
CA GLU A 134 23.72 -21.57 -53.54
C GLU A 134 24.76 -22.71 -53.62
N LEU A 135 26.03 -22.45 -53.32
CA LEU A 135 27.05 -23.50 -53.25
C LEU A 135 26.81 -24.48 -52.09
N SER A 136 25.98 -24.14 -51.11
CA SER A 136 25.56 -25.05 -50.04
C SER A 136 24.66 -26.17 -50.57
N ASP A 137 23.94 -25.92 -51.68
CA ASP A 137 23.00 -26.88 -52.28
C ASP A 137 23.65 -27.79 -53.35
N ASP A 138 24.89 -27.51 -53.76
CA ASP A 138 25.61 -28.27 -54.80
C ASP A 138 26.47 -29.40 -54.18
N PRO A 139 26.15 -30.68 -54.38
CA PRO A 139 26.96 -31.80 -53.87
C PRO A 139 28.41 -31.85 -54.38
N GLY A 140 28.72 -31.12 -55.47
CA GLY A 140 30.08 -30.99 -56.01
C GLY A 140 30.89 -29.85 -55.39
N SER A 141 30.27 -29.00 -54.57
CA SER A 141 30.89 -27.83 -53.96
C SER A 141 31.70 -28.18 -52.71
N ALA A 142 32.78 -27.43 -52.47
CA ALA A 142 33.54 -27.49 -51.22
C ALA A 142 32.74 -27.00 -50.00
N LEU A 143 31.61 -26.32 -50.23
CA LEU A 143 30.71 -25.78 -49.21
C LEU A 143 29.38 -26.54 -49.09
N PHE A 144 29.25 -27.72 -49.72
CA PHE A 144 28.01 -28.49 -49.67
C PHE A 144 27.52 -28.70 -48.23
N GLN A 145 26.29 -28.29 -47.95
CA GLN A 145 25.64 -28.32 -46.62
C GLN A 145 26.38 -27.53 -45.54
N GLY A 146 27.22 -26.56 -45.93
CA GLY A 146 28.11 -25.83 -45.03
C GLY A 146 27.63 -24.46 -44.58
N LEU A 147 26.54 -23.93 -45.17
CA LEU A 147 26.07 -22.57 -44.91
C LEU A 147 24.68 -22.56 -44.27
N ASN A 148 24.47 -21.66 -43.30
CA ASN A 148 23.20 -21.51 -42.57
C ASN A 148 22.23 -20.51 -43.24
N GLY A 149 22.56 -20.00 -44.42
CA GLY A 149 21.79 -19.00 -45.16
C GLY A 149 21.89 -17.56 -44.64
N LYS A 150 22.49 -17.31 -43.47
CA LYS A 150 22.73 -15.96 -42.96
C LYS A 150 24.02 -15.39 -43.52
N VAL A 151 23.94 -14.17 -44.02
CA VAL A 151 25.06 -13.49 -44.70
C VAL A 151 25.24 -12.06 -44.19
N ALA A 152 26.49 -11.67 -43.99
CA ALA A 152 26.90 -10.30 -43.70
C ALA A 152 27.63 -9.68 -44.88
N ALA A 153 27.21 -8.49 -45.30
CA ALA A 153 28.03 -7.64 -46.14
C ALA A 153 29.05 -6.91 -45.27
N MET A 154 30.33 -7.03 -45.63
CA MET A 154 31.43 -6.41 -44.92
C MET A 154 32.36 -5.66 -45.86
N GLY A 155 33.13 -4.73 -45.31
CA GLY A 155 34.23 -4.14 -46.08
C GLY A 155 34.96 -3.03 -45.37
N HIS A 156 36.10 -2.66 -45.92
CA HIS A 156 36.97 -1.61 -45.40
C HIS A 156 37.06 -0.41 -46.35
N SER A 157 36.99 0.83 -45.84
CA SER A 157 37.17 2.05 -46.63
C SER A 157 36.19 2.10 -47.81
N MET A 158 36.68 2.22 -49.05
CA MET A 158 35.92 2.05 -50.29
C MET A 158 35.01 0.81 -50.27
N GLY A 159 35.55 -0.34 -49.83
CA GLY A 159 34.81 -1.59 -49.74
C GLY A 159 33.74 -1.58 -48.64
N GLY A 160 33.94 -0.79 -47.58
CA GLY A 160 32.92 -0.57 -46.55
C GLY A 160 31.73 0.22 -47.10
N GLY A 161 31.98 1.29 -47.86
CA GLY A 161 30.92 2.00 -48.57
C GLY A 161 30.21 1.11 -49.62
N ALA A 162 30.97 0.30 -50.35
CA ALA A 162 30.40 -0.69 -51.27
C ALA A 162 29.56 -1.76 -50.55
N ALA A 163 29.91 -2.16 -49.32
CA ALA A 163 29.10 -3.06 -48.51
C ALA A 163 27.77 -2.42 -48.08
N VAL A 164 27.74 -1.12 -47.79
CA VAL A 164 26.49 -0.37 -47.56
C VAL A 164 25.62 -0.40 -48.82
N LEU A 165 26.20 -0.13 -49.99
CA LEU A 165 25.49 -0.24 -51.27
C LEU A 165 24.94 -1.66 -51.47
N ALA A 166 25.75 -2.69 -51.21
CA ALA A 166 25.35 -4.08 -51.35
C ALA A 166 24.12 -4.43 -50.49
N ALA A 167 24.14 -4.04 -49.21
CA ALA A 167 23.02 -4.22 -48.30
C ALA A 167 21.74 -3.49 -48.74
N SER A 168 21.88 -2.37 -49.47
CA SER A 168 20.73 -1.65 -50.05
C SER A 168 20.20 -2.31 -51.34
N TYR A 169 21.01 -3.13 -52.01
CA TYR A 169 20.67 -3.79 -53.27
C TYR A 169 20.07 -5.19 -53.09
N ASN A 170 20.50 -5.93 -52.06
CA ASN A 170 20.10 -7.31 -51.87
C ASN A 170 19.41 -7.52 -50.51
N PRO A 171 18.09 -7.83 -50.49
CA PRO A 171 17.34 -8.08 -49.26
C PRO A 171 17.72 -9.40 -48.55
N ASN A 172 18.44 -10.31 -49.20
CA ASN A 172 18.92 -11.55 -48.58
C ASN A 172 20.15 -11.32 -47.68
N ILE A 173 20.79 -10.14 -47.75
CA ILE A 173 21.85 -9.77 -46.80
C ILE A 173 21.20 -9.53 -45.44
N THR A 174 21.61 -10.29 -44.43
CA THR A 174 20.99 -10.29 -43.09
C THR A 174 21.70 -9.39 -42.07
N ALA A 175 22.93 -8.96 -42.36
CA ALA A 175 23.71 -8.08 -41.49
C ALA A 175 24.69 -7.19 -42.29
N LEU A 176 25.05 -6.04 -41.74
CA LEU A 176 26.07 -5.14 -42.27
C LEU A 176 27.17 -4.90 -41.23
N LEU A 177 28.43 -5.14 -41.57
CA LEU A 177 29.57 -4.78 -40.70
C LEU A 177 30.66 -4.06 -41.50
N THR A 178 30.86 -2.78 -41.24
CA THR A 178 31.81 -1.96 -42.00
C THR A 178 32.99 -1.49 -41.15
N LEU A 179 34.17 -1.43 -41.77
CA LEU A 179 35.41 -0.98 -41.17
C LEU A 179 35.84 0.33 -41.82
N ALA A 180 35.71 1.45 -41.10
CA ALA A 180 35.93 2.79 -41.63
C ALA A 180 35.32 3.00 -43.03
N PRO A 181 34.00 2.78 -43.23
CA PRO A 181 33.40 2.93 -44.56
C PRO A 181 33.62 4.34 -45.11
N ALA A 182 34.04 4.43 -46.37
CA ALA A 182 34.14 5.67 -47.11
C ALA A 182 32.79 6.04 -47.73
N GLU A 183 32.51 7.32 -47.88
CA GLU A 183 31.48 7.80 -48.78
C GLU A 183 31.85 7.45 -50.23
N THR A 184 30.88 6.94 -51.00
CA THR A 184 31.10 6.40 -52.35
C THR A 184 30.36 7.18 -53.44
N SER A 185 30.45 6.68 -54.68
CA SER A 185 29.68 7.16 -55.83
C SER A 185 29.17 5.92 -56.57
N PRO A 186 27.87 5.60 -56.51
CA PRO A 186 26.78 6.31 -55.82
C PRO A 186 26.97 6.40 -54.30
N SER A 187 26.28 7.35 -53.67
CA SER A 187 26.45 7.70 -52.25
C SER A 187 26.17 6.53 -51.32
N ALA A 188 27.12 6.22 -50.42
CA ALA A 188 26.92 5.20 -49.39
C ALA A 188 25.98 5.73 -48.30
N ILE A 189 26.12 7.00 -47.92
CA ILE A 189 25.22 7.68 -46.98
C ILE A 189 23.77 7.62 -47.46
N ALA A 190 23.50 7.95 -48.73
CA ALA A 190 22.13 7.90 -49.26
C ALA A 190 21.61 6.45 -49.36
N ALA A 191 22.48 5.48 -49.65
CA ALA A 191 22.08 4.07 -49.69
C ALA A 191 21.74 3.52 -48.30
N ALA A 192 22.41 4.00 -47.25
CA ALA A 192 22.18 3.60 -45.86
C ALA A 192 20.72 3.83 -45.42
N GLU A 193 20.02 4.83 -45.97
CA GLU A 193 18.60 5.08 -45.71
C GLU A 193 17.69 3.88 -46.03
N ASN A 194 18.11 3.02 -46.95
CA ASN A 194 17.37 1.82 -47.35
C ASN A 194 17.81 0.55 -46.59
N VAL A 195 18.83 0.66 -45.73
CA VAL A 195 19.37 -0.48 -44.98
C VAL A 195 18.67 -0.56 -43.62
N THR A 196 17.85 -1.60 -43.46
CA THR A 196 17.02 -1.85 -42.25
C THR A 196 17.56 -2.99 -41.38
N ILE A 197 18.54 -3.73 -41.88
CA ILE A 197 19.15 -4.88 -41.21
C ILE A 197 20.10 -4.47 -40.09
N PRO A 198 20.39 -5.35 -39.12
CA PRO A 198 21.39 -5.10 -38.08
C PRO A 198 22.71 -4.61 -38.67
N SER A 199 23.25 -3.53 -38.10
CA SER A 199 24.40 -2.83 -38.65
C SER A 199 25.44 -2.45 -37.60
N LEU A 200 26.69 -2.85 -37.80
CA LEU A 200 27.84 -2.47 -36.97
C LEU A 200 28.85 -1.67 -37.79
N ILE A 201 29.12 -0.43 -37.39
CA ILE A 201 30.08 0.44 -38.04
C ILE A 201 31.27 0.61 -37.12
N PHE A 202 32.48 0.38 -37.64
CA PHE A 202 33.72 0.74 -36.97
C PHE A 202 34.35 1.98 -37.60
N SER A 203 35.02 2.77 -36.79
CA SER A 203 35.95 3.82 -37.21
C SER A 203 37.19 3.83 -36.32
N GLY A 204 38.27 4.46 -36.78
CA GLY A 204 39.36 4.88 -35.91
C GLY A 204 39.16 6.34 -35.54
N SER A 205 39.28 6.70 -34.25
CA SER A 205 39.09 8.10 -33.83
C SER A 205 40.15 9.06 -34.37
N SER A 206 41.25 8.51 -34.90
CA SER A 206 42.34 9.22 -35.55
C SER A 206 42.42 8.89 -37.06
N ASP A 207 41.30 8.44 -37.65
CA ASP A 207 41.14 8.26 -39.10
C ASP A 207 40.96 9.62 -39.79
N ASP A 208 41.96 10.01 -40.56
CA ASP A 208 41.96 11.24 -41.36
C ASP A 208 41.82 10.97 -42.87
N VAL A 209 41.74 9.70 -43.28
CA VAL A 209 41.54 9.30 -44.68
C VAL A 209 40.05 9.30 -45.00
N THR A 210 39.25 8.72 -44.11
CA THR A 210 37.79 8.78 -44.11
C THR A 210 37.33 9.31 -42.75
N PRO A 211 37.42 10.64 -42.51
CA PRO A 211 37.10 11.21 -41.20
C PRO A 211 35.68 10.89 -40.73
N GLU A 212 35.56 10.54 -39.44
CA GLU A 212 34.33 10.11 -38.76
C GLU A 212 33.12 11.00 -39.05
N ASN A 213 33.32 12.30 -38.95
CA ASN A 213 32.26 13.31 -39.11
C ASN A 213 31.76 13.46 -40.56
N THR A 214 32.47 12.93 -41.55
CA THR A 214 32.12 13.06 -42.98
C THR A 214 31.76 11.74 -43.64
N ASN A 215 32.02 10.60 -42.99
CA ASN A 215 31.77 9.28 -43.57
C ASN A 215 30.96 8.39 -42.61
N GLN A 216 31.58 7.91 -41.52
CA GLN A 216 30.99 6.87 -40.67
C GLN A 216 29.80 7.38 -39.85
N ALA A 217 29.90 8.59 -39.27
CA ALA A 217 28.80 9.19 -38.54
C ALA A 217 27.60 9.50 -39.45
N PRO A 218 27.76 10.12 -40.65
CA PRO A 218 26.68 10.25 -41.62
C PRO A 218 26.06 8.91 -42.05
N VAL A 219 26.85 7.87 -42.31
CA VAL A 219 26.32 6.53 -42.64
C VAL A 219 25.50 6.00 -41.46
N PHE A 220 26.02 6.03 -40.23
CA PHE A 220 25.30 5.58 -39.03
C PHE A 220 23.96 6.32 -38.83
N ASN A 221 23.98 7.65 -38.99
CA ASN A 221 22.79 8.47 -38.82
C ASN A 221 21.74 8.20 -39.90
N ALA A 222 22.16 7.91 -41.14
CA ALA A 222 21.28 7.60 -42.24
C ALA A 222 20.66 6.19 -42.18
N LEU A 223 21.33 5.22 -41.54
CA LEU A 223 20.81 3.85 -41.39
C LEU A 223 19.39 3.83 -40.79
N ASN A 224 18.46 3.19 -41.48
CA ASN A 224 17.08 2.95 -41.02
C ASN A 224 16.94 1.61 -40.27
N SER A 225 17.97 1.27 -39.50
CA SER A 225 18.03 0.05 -38.68
C SER A 225 17.82 0.40 -37.22
N GLN A 226 16.93 -0.33 -36.55
CA GLN A 226 16.74 -0.25 -35.09
C GLN A 226 17.91 -0.90 -34.35
N ALA A 227 18.60 -1.85 -34.99
CA ALA A 227 19.75 -2.60 -34.44
C ALA A 227 21.08 -2.07 -35.00
N LYS A 228 21.34 -0.77 -34.81
CA LYS A 228 22.59 -0.12 -35.27
C LYS A 228 23.51 0.26 -34.13
N THR A 229 24.80 0.01 -34.30
CA THR A 229 25.86 0.42 -33.37
C THR A 229 27.05 0.99 -34.15
N TRP A 230 27.56 2.12 -33.70
CA TRP A 230 28.81 2.71 -34.19
C TRP A 230 29.86 2.67 -33.07
N ILE A 231 31.02 2.06 -33.37
CA ILE A 231 32.16 1.95 -32.48
C ILE A 231 33.34 2.74 -33.06
N SER A 232 33.77 3.79 -32.37
CA SER A 232 34.99 4.53 -32.64
C SER A 232 36.12 3.98 -31.78
N ILE A 233 37.15 3.40 -32.41
CA ILE A 233 38.32 2.86 -31.71
C ILE A 233 39.24 4.02 -31.31
N THR A 234 39.36 4.24 -30.00
CA THR A 234 40.11 5.35 -29.42
C THR A 234 41.59 5.26 -29.80
N GLY A 235 42.09 6.30 -30.47
CA GLY A 235 43.46 6.39 -30.96
C GLY A 235 43.75 5.59 -32.23
N GLY A 236 42.75 4.90 -32.79
CA GLY A 236 42.88 4.06 -33.97
C GLY A 236 42.95 4.85 -35.28
N GLY A 237 43.64 4.29 -36.28
CA GLY A 237 43.79 4.87 -37.62
C GLY A 237 42.90 4.22 -38.68
N HIS A 238 42.98 4.72 -39.91
CA HIS A 238 42.25 4.19 -41.06
C HIS A 238 42.76 2.81 -41.45
N CYS A 239 44.06 2.68 -41.71
CA CYS A 239 44.61 1.49 -42.35
C CYS A 239 44.82 0.32 -41.41
N TYR A 240 44.64 0.53 -40.10
CA TYR A 240 44.98 -0.43 -39.05
C TYR A 240 43.97 -1.59 -38.96
N PHE A 241 42.82 -1.50 -39.63
CA PHE A 241 41.87 -2.62 -39.79
C PHE A 241 42.39 -3.79 -40.64
N ALA A 242 43.41 -3.57 -41.46
CA ALA A 242 44.06 -4.58 -42.31
C ALA A 242 45.51 -4.82 -41.87
N ASN A 243 46.18 -5.83 -42.43
CA ASN A 243 47.64 -5.95 -42.33
C ASN A 243 48.35 -4.81 -43.07
N TYR A 244 49.63 -4.58 -42.75
CA TYR A 244 50.39 -3.50 -43.36
C TYR A 244 50.36 -3.59 -44.90
N ASN A 245 49.88 -2.52 -45.53
CA ASN A 245 49.85 -2.34 -46.96
C ASN A 245 50.44 -0.97 -47.28
N PHE A 246 51.48 -0.95 -48.14
CA PHE A 246 52.19 0.29 -48.46
C PHE A 246 51.27 1.37 -49.04
N ASN A 247 50.34 1.01 -49.92
CA ASN A 247 49.46 1.98 -50.58
C ASN A 247 48.50 2.63 -49.57
N CYS A 248 47.94 1.83 -48.66
CA CYS A 248 47.09 2.36 -47.59
C CYS A 248 47.92 3.24 -46.63
N ALA A 249 49.04 2.72 -46.14
CA ALA A 249 49.91 3.43 -45.19
C ALA A 249 50.46 4.73 -45.78
N PHE A 250 50.77 4.77 -47.08
CA PHE A 250 51.20 5.98 -47.78
C PHE A 250 50.08 7.04 -47.83
N GLY A 251 48.83 6.62 -48.05
CA GLY A 251 47.67 7.52 -47.94
C GLY A 251 47.45 8.09 -46.53
N GLU A 252 47.65 7.26 -45.50
CA GLU A 252 47.55 7.64 -44.07
C GLU A 252 48.74 8.48 -43.58
N SER A 253 49.88 8.45 -44.28
CA SER A 253 51.11 9.18 -43.91
C SER A 253 51.04 10.70 -44.10
N PHE A 254 50.01 11.21 -44.77
CA PHE A 254 49.77 12.65 -44.92
C PHE A 254 48.97 13.25 -43.75
N SER A 255 48.57 12.42 -42.79
CA SER A 255 47.71 12.78 -41.66
C SER A 255 48.14 12.18 -40.31
N SER A 256 49.24 11.42 -40.27
CA SER A 256 49.64 10.53 -39.17
C SER A 256 50.16 11.17 -37.87
N GLY A 257 49.60 12.32 -37.45
CA GLY A 257 49.99 12.97 -36.19
C GLY A 257 49.34 12.38 -34.92
N ASN A 258 48.19 11.72 -35.07
CA ASN A 258 47.27 11.48 -33.94
C ASN A 258 46.91 10.00 -33.67
N ILE A 259 47.44 9.03 -34.44
CA ILE A 259 47.25 7.60 -34.13
C ILE A 259 48.08 7.26 -32.89
N THR A 260 47.45 6.77 -31.82
CA THR A 260 48.10 6.54 -30.52
C THR A 260 48.15 5.07 -30.10
N ILE A 261 47.44 4.18 -30.80
CA ILE A 261 47.47 2.74 -30.56
C ILE A 261 48.18 2.00 -31.70
N SER A 262 48.66 0.79 -31.43
CA SER A 262 49.24 -0.08 -32.45
C SER A 262 48.17 -0.72 -33.33
N ARG A 263 48.59 -1.19 -34.51
CA ARG A 263 47.75 -1.97 -35.43
C ARG A 263 47.15 -3.20 -34.76
N GLN A 264 47.95 -3.91 -33.95
CA GLN A 264 47.50 -5.10 -33.24
C GLN A 264 46.40 -4.76 -32.21
N GLU A 265 46.54 -3.66 -31.47
CA GLU A 265 45.52 -3.23 -30.50
C GLU A 265 44.20 -2.87 -31.18
N GLN A 266 44.26 -2.16 -32.31
CA GLN A 266 43.06 -1.84 -33.10
C GLN A 266 42.39 -3.09 -33.65
N GLN A 267 43.16 -3.97 -34.31
CA GLN A 267 42.63 -5.22 -34.86
C GLN A 267 42.01 -6.10 -33.77
N GLN A 268 42.64 -6.19 -32.60
CA GLN A 268 42.09 -6.95 -31.47
C GLN A 268 40.77 -6.35 -30.99
N ALA A 269 40.69 -5.03 -30.83
CA ALA A 269 39.44 -4.36 -30.46
C ALA A 269 38.34 -4.62 -31.50
N THR A 270 38.62 -4.41 -32.78
CA THR A 270 37.67 -4.69 -33.86
C THR A 270 37.18 -6.14 -33.80
N ALA A 271 38.09 -7.09 -33.67
CA ALA A 271 37.79 -8.51 -33.67
C ALA A 271 36.92 -8.94 -32.47
N ASP A 272 37.26 -8.46 -31.26
CA ASP A 272 36.52 -8.75 -30.02
C ASP A 272 35.06 -8.29 -30.09
N PHE A 273 34.82 -7.08 -30.60
CA PHE A 273 33.45 -6.56 -30.73
C PHE A 273 32.71 -7.22 -31.90
N SER A 274 33.39 -7.43 -33.03
CA SER A 274 32.78 -8.04 -34.21
C SER A 274 32.30 -9.46 -33.94
N ILE A 275 33.08 -10.29 -33.25
CA ILE A 275 32.69 -11.69 -33.03
C ILE A 275 31.46 -11.83 -32.14
N LEU A 276 31.36 -11.01 -31.09
CA LEU A 276 30.21 -11.02 -30.19
C LEU A 276 28.94 -10.60 -30.93
N TRP A 277 29.05 -9.53 -31.71
CA TRP A 277 27.94 -9.01 -32.51
C TRP A 277 27.51 -10.00 -33.62
N LEU A 278 28.46 -10.55 -34.36
CA LEU A 278 28.19 -11.53 -35.42
C LEU A 278 27.62 -12.83 -34.86
N ASN A 279 28.09 -13.30 -33.71
CA ASN A 279 27.53 -14.51 -33.08
C ASN A 279 26.05 -14.32 -32.71
N TYR A 280 25.68 -13.15 -32.20
CA TYR A 280 24.28 -12.86 -31.87
C TYR A 280 23.38 -12.81 -33.11
N PHE A 281 23.77 -12.07 -34.16
CA PHE A 281 22.91 -11.88 -35.34
C PHE A 281 22.96 -13.06 -36.33
N LEU A 282 24.11 -13.71 -36.48
CA LEU A 282 24.33 -14.72 -37.52
C LEU A 282 24.41 -16.15 -37.02
N ARG A 283 24.52 -16.36 -35.70
CA ARG A 283 24.58 -17.69 -35.09
C ARG A 283 23.55 -17.93 -33.99
N ASP A 284 22.68 -16.96 -33.73
CA ASP A 284 21.64 -17.02 -32.69
C ASP A 284 22.22 -17.31 -31.29
N ASP A 285 23.47 -16.87 -31.04
CA ASP A 285 24.11 -16.99 -29.73
C ASP A 285 23.61 -15.87 -28.81
N CYS A 286 22.56 -16.18 -28.05
CA CYS A 286 21.91 -15.21 -27.17
C CYS A 286 22.81 -14.68 -26.04
N ALA A 287 23.82 -15.46 -25.62
CA ALA A 287 24.76 -15.06 -24.58
C ALA A 287 25.80 -14.04 -25.08
N ALA A 288 26.14 -14.09 -26.37
CA ALA A 288 27.09 -13.16 -26.98
C ALA A 288 26.65 -11.70 -26.87
N LEU A 289 25.34 -11.45 -26.84
CA LEU A 289 24.81 -10.10 -26.73
C LEU A 289 25.09 -9.45 -25.39
N THR A 290 24.85 -10.15 -24.28
CA THR A 290 25.13 -9.63 -22.94
C THR A 290 26.60 -9.22 -22.84
N VAL A 291 27.51 -10.08 -23.33
CA VAL A 291 28.94 -9.79 -23.33
C VAL A 291 29.28 -8.61 -24.25
N PHE A 292 28.62 -8.48 -25.41
CA PHE A 292 28.79 -7.34 -26.31
C PHE A 292 28.42 -6.02 -25.61
N GLN A 293 27.29 -5.99 -24.92
CA GLN A 293 26.77 -4.81 -24.25
C GLN A 293 27.60 -4.40 -23.05
N ASP A 294 27.98 -5.36 -22.21
CA ASP A 294 28.96 -5.15 -21.14
C ASP A 294 30.29 -4.61 -21.71
N SER A 295 30.74 -5.15 -22.84
CA SER A 295 31.97 -4.70 -23.49
C SER A 295 31.86 -3.27 -24.03
N LEU A 296 30.71 -2.88 -24.59
CA LEU A 296 30.47 -1.51 -25.06
C LEU A 296 30.57 -0.52 -23.89
N GLN A 297 29.92 -0.84 -22.76
CA GLN A 297 29.88 0.06 -21.60
C GLN A 297 31.21 0.12 -20.83
N LEU A 298 31.93 -1.00 -20.71
CA LEU A 298 33.08 -1.12 -19.83
C LEU A 298 34.43 -0.91 -20.54
N SER A 299 34.51 -1.05 -21.86
CA SER A 299 35.81 -1.02 -22.54
C SER A 299 36.36 0.41 -22.70
N PRO A 300 37.57 0.70 -22.19
CA PRO A 300 38.21 2.00 -22.41
C PRO A 300 38.81 2.15 -23.83
N ARG A 301 38.75 1.10 -24.66
CA ARG A 301 39.36 1.06 -26.00
C ARG A 301 38.54 1.81 -27.05
N ILE A 302 37.30 2.17 -26.73
CA ILE A 302 36.34 2.68 -27.70
C ILE A 302 35.52 3.84 -27.12
N ALA A 303 34.94 4.63 -28.01
CA ALA A 303 33.68 5.34 -27.80
C ALA A 303 32.61 4.69 -28.67
N TYR A 304 31.34 4.74 -28.28
CA TYR A 304 30.27 4.17 -29.09
C TYR A 304 28.97 4.98 -29.04
N GLN A 305 28.14 4.74 -30.04
CA GLN A 305 26.75 5.16 -30.11
C GLN A 305 25.90 3.96 -30.54
N GLN A 306 24.76 3.74 -29.89
CA GLN A 306 23.81 2.67 -30.21
C GLN A 306 22.40 3.27 -30.25
N GLU A 307 21.56 2.82 -31.19
CA GLU A 307 20.18 3.33 -31.35
C GLU A 307 19.24 2.76 -30.29
N GLN A 308 19.26 1.44 -30.10
CA GLN A 308 18.49 0.75 -29.07
C GLN A 308 19.43 -0.07 -28.21
N ASP A 309 19.47 0.26 -26.92
CA ASP A 309 20.13 -0.57 -25.92
C ASP A 309 19.41 -1.92 -25.84
N ILE A 310 20.19 -3.00 -25.92
CA ILE A 310 19.66 -4.35 -25.75
C ILE A 310 20.18 -4.85 -24.40
N ASP A 311 19.30 -4.99 -23.42
CA ASP A 311 19.68 -5.39 -22.07
C ASP A 311 18.68 -6.43 -21.53
N VAL A 312 18.95 -7.00 -20.37
CA VAL A 312 17.95 -7.77 -19.62
C VAL A 312 16.75 -6.84 -19.37
N PRO A 313 15.52 -7.25 -19.72
CA PRO A 313 14.37 -6.38 -19.53
C PRO A 313 14.14 -6.11 -18.05
N VAL A 314 13.61 -4.93 -17.75
CA VAL A 314 13.27 -4.50 -16.39
C VAL A 314 11.77 -4.27 -16.34
N VAL A 315 11.17 -4.63 -15.21
CA VAL A 315 9.80 -4.28 -14.88
C VAL A 315 9.84 -3.08 -13.93
N THR A 316 9.14 -2.02 -14.30
CA THR A 316 8.92 -0.84 -13.45
C THR A 316 7.42 -0.68 -13.16
N ARG A 317 7.09 0.02 -12.07
CA ARG A 317 5.70 0.34 -11.71
C ARG A 317 5.36 1.77 -12.11
N GLU A 318 4.28 1.95 -12.85
CA GLU A 318 3.69 3.25 -13.20
C GLU A 318 2.24 3.28 -12.70
N GLY A 319 2.01 3.89 -11.53
CA GLY A 319 0.69 3.87 -10.89
C GLY A 319 0.29 2.46 -10.45
N ASP A 320 -0.80 1.95 -11.02
CA ASP A 320 -1.34 0.60 -10.84
C ASP A 320 -0.92 -0.38 -11.95
N GLN A 321 -0.13 0.08 -12.93
CA GLN A 321 0.38 -0.73 -14.04
C GLN A 321 1.85 -1.08 -13.86
N LEU A 322 2.25 -2.15 -14.51
CA LEU A 322 3.64 -2.55 -14.74
C LEU A 322 4.04 -2.20 -16.17
N LEU A 323 5.26 -1.71 -16.31
CA LEU A 323 5.88 -1.33 -17.58
C LEU A 323 7.13 -2.18 -17.79
N GLY A 324 7.19 -2.89 -18.92
CA GLY A 324 8.37 -3.62 -19.36
C GLY A 324 9.32 -2.75 -20.20
N SER A 325 10.59 -3.13 -20.27
CA SER A 325 11.56 -2.51 -21.21
C SER A 325 11.03 -2.47 -22.65
N PRO A 326 11.35 -1.43 -23.43
CA PRO A 326 11.04 -1.38 -24.87
C PRO A 326 11.68 -2.55 -25.62
N ALA A 327 10.89 -3.25 -26.44
CA ALA A 327 11.31 -4.43 -27.18
C ALA A 327 10.43 -4.62 -28.43
N ALA A 328 10.68 -5.66 -29.23
CA ALA A 328 9.82 -6.00 -30.37
C ALA A 328 8.58 -6.80 -29.94
N THR A 329 8.72 -7.68 -28.95
CA THR A 329 7.59 -8.43 -28.38
C THR A 329 7.71 -8.53 -26.88
N TRP A 330 6.56 -8.73 -26.21
CA TRP A 330 6.46 -8.98 -24.77
C TRP A 330 5.66 -10.25 -24.50
N GLN A 331 5.95 -10.90 -23.38
CA GLN A 331 5.11 -11.93 -22.77
C GLN A 331 5.25 -11.79 -21.26
N TRP A 332 4.17 -11.42 -20.58
CA TRP A 332 4.17 -11.33 -19.12
C TRP A 332 3.97 -12.69 -18.46
N TYR A 333 4.60 -12.85 -17.30
CA TYR A 333 4.49 -14.01 -16.42
C TYR A 333 4.01 -13.55 -15.05
N PHE A 334 3.18 -14.39 -14.43
CA PHE A 334 2.70 -14.24 -13.06
C PHE A 334 3.04 -15.51 -12.28
N ASP A 335 3.80 -15.38 -11.20
CA ASP A 335 4.32 -16.48 -10.36
C ASP A 335 4.99 -17.60 -11.18
N GLY A 336 5.71 -17.20 -12.25
CA GLY A 336 6.44 -18.11 -13.15
C GLY A 336 5.61 -18.70 -14.30
N GLU A 337 4.31 -18.45 -14.36
CA GLU A 337 3.43 -18.95 -15.42
C GLU A 337 3.07 -17.86 -16.44
N PRO A 338 3.04 -18.15 -17.76
CA PRO A 338 2.75 -17.14 -18.78
C PRO A 338 1.29 -16.68 -18.72
N VAL A 339 1.07 -15.37 -18.70
CA VAL A 339 -0.27 -14.76 -18.73
C VAL A 339 -0.76 -14.71 -20.18
N THR A 340 -1.83 -15.42 -20.48
CA THR A 340 -2.38 -15.51 -21.84
C THR A 340 -2.83 -14.13 -22.35
N GLY A 341 -2.32 -13.72 -23.52
CA GLY A 341 -2.69 -12.45 -24.16
C GLY A 341 -2.00 -11.21 -23.58
N ALA A 342 -1.09 -11.38 -22.62
CA ALA A 342 -0.29 -10.29 -22.08
C ALA A 342 0.95 -10.04 -22.94
N ASP A 343 0.73 -9.52 -24.15
CA ASP A 343 1.75 -9.32 -25.19
C ASP A 343 2.11 -7.84 -25.43
N GLN A 344 1.65 -6.96 -24.54
CA GLN A 344 1.89 -5.52 -24.59
C GLN A 344 3.01 -5.11 -23.63
N GLN A 345 3.63 -3.96 -23.90
CA GLN A 345 4.65 -3.38 -23.02
C GLN A 345 4.11 -3.03 -21.63
N PHE A 346 2.84 -2.62 -21.54
CA PHE A 346 2.14 -2.33 -20.28
C PHE A 346 1.30 -3.53 -19.85
N PHE A 347 1.26 -3.78 -18.55
CA PHE A 347 0.43 -4.82 -17.95
C PHE A 347 -0.28 -4.30 -16.71
N GLN A 348 -1.54 -4.72 -16.51
CA GLN A 348 -2.35 -4.36 -15.36
C GLN A 348 -2.47 -5.57 -14.43
N PRO A 349 -1.67 -5.65 -13.35
CA PRO A 349 -1.83 -6.67 -12.31
C PRO A 349 -3.27 -6.75 -11.78
N GLN A 350 -3.75 -7.97 -11.57
CA GLN A 350 -5.08 -8.22 -10.98
C GLN A 350 -4.99 -8.70 -9.52
N GLN A 351 -3.80 -9.10 -9.10
CA GLN A 351 -3.53 -9.63 -7.77
C GLN A 351 -2.07 -9.43 -7.41
N SER A 352 -1.76 -9.47 -6.12
CA SER A 352 -0.40 -9.45 -5.62
C SER A 352 0.36 -10.73 -6.01
N GLY A 353 1.67 -10.60 -6.17
CA GLY A 353 2.57 -11.70 -6.49
C GLY A 353 3.74 -11.24 -7.32
N THR A 354 4.44 -12.20 -7.91
CA THR A 354 5.68 -11.96 -8.62
C THR A 354 5.42 -11.87 -10.12
N TYR A 355 5.80 -10.75 -10.73
CA TYR A 355 5.65 -10.52 -12.17
C TYR A 355 7.00 -10.50 -12.87
N GLN A 356 7.06 -11.10 -14.05
CA GLN A 356 8.22 -11.01 -14.95
C GLN A 356 7.74 -10.67 -16.36
N VAL A 357 8.63 -10.11 -17.16
CA VAL A 357 8.38 -9.91 -18.58
C VAL A 357 9.49 -10.58 -19.40
N GLU A 358 9.10 -11.43 -20.34
CA GLU A 358 9.98 -11.94 -21.38
C GLU A 358 9.86 -11.04 -22.60
N VAL A 359 10.99 -10.68 -23.20
CA VAL A 359 11.03 -9.87 -24.41
C VAL A 359 11.91 -10.50 -25.49
N THR A 360 11.61 -10.14 -26.74
CA THR A 360 12.53 -10.34 -27.88
C THR A 360 12.82 -8.99 -28.52
N TYR A 361 14.06 -8.79 -28.97
CA TYR A 361 14.50 -7.51 -29.54
C TYR A 361 14.61 -7.58 -31.07
N PHE A 362 15.55 -8.37 -31.58
CA PHE A 362 15.90 -8.38 -33.01
C PHE A 362 16.01 -9.78 -33.62
N ASN A 363 16.13 -10.81 -32.79
CA ASN A 363 16.13 -12.22 -33.19
C ASN A 363 15.22 -13.01 -32.25
N LEU A 364 15.29 -14.35 -32.29
CA LEU A 364 14.47 -15.23 -31.47
C LEU A 364 14.99 -15.39 -30.02
N CYS A 365 16.04 -14.66 -29.63
CA CYS A 365 16.55 -14.69 -28.27
C CYS A 365 15.55 -14.06 -27.31
N LYS A 366 15.23 -14.82 -26.26
CA LYS A 366 14.31 -14.45 -25.20
C LYS A 366 15.10 -13.98 -23.99
N TYR A 367 14.75 -12.80 -23.50
CA TYR A 367 15.32 -12.24 -22.28
C TYR A 367 14.19 -12.07 -21.29
N ILE A 368 14.34 -12.63 -20.08
CA ILE A 368 13.34 -12.52 -19.02
C ILE A 368 13.84 -11.59 -17.94
N SER A 369 12.95 -10.75 -17.42
CA SER A 369 13.31 -9.81 -16.37
C SER A 369 13.58 -10.53 -15.06
N GLU A 370 14.31 -9.85 -14.17
CA GLU A 370 14.28 -10.23 -12.76
C GLU A 370 12.83 -10.19 -12.23
N PRO A 371 12.50 -11.05 -11.25
CA PRO A 371 11.16 -11.06 -10.66
C PRO A 371 10.82 -9.76 -9.94
N PHE A 372 9.66 -9.18 -10.26
CA PHE A 372 9.14 -7.95 -9.67
C PHE A 372 7.98 -8.26 -8.72
N GLU A 373 8.16 -7.95 -7.45
CA GLU A 373 7.10 -8.10 -6.44
C GLU A 373 6.08 -6.95 -6.54
N PHE A 374 4.85 -7.29 -6.89
CA PHE A 374 3.73 -6.36 -6.90
C PHE A 374 2.78 -6.65 -5.75
N LEU A 375 2.43 -5.61 -4.99
CA LEU A 375 1.39 -5.66 -3.96
C LEU A 375 0.24 -4.72 -4.36
N MET A 376 -0.98 -5.25 -4.27
CA MET A 376 -2.22 -4.48 -4.44
C MET A 376 -2.28 -3.37 -3.39
N GLU A 377 -2.83 -2.23 -3.78
CA GLU A 377 -3.12 -1.12 -2.88
C GLU A 377 -4.62 -1.11 -2.55
N TYR A 378 -4.95 -0.93 -1.27
CA TYR A 378 -6.32 -0.93 -0.77
C TYR A 378 -6.64 0.37 -0.02
N SER A 379 -7.92 0.64 0.14
CA SER A 379 -8.47 1.82 0.80
C SER A 379 -9.22 1.48 2.09
N ILE A 380 -9.20 2.41 3.04
CA ILE A 380 -9.94 2.33 4.29
C ILE A 380 -10.77 3.59 4.43
N SER A 381 -12.09 3.45 4.48
CA SER A 381 -13.01 4.54 4.79
C SER A 381 -13.51 4.40 6.23
N ILE A 382 -13.56 5.53 6.96
CA ILE A 382 -13.99 5.56 8.36
C ILE A 382 -15.05 6.65 8.59
N ALA A 383 -16.06 6.33 9.41
CA ALA A 383 -17.05 7.28 9.93
C ALA A 383 -17.23 7.16 11.45
N THR A 384 -17.85 8.17 12.08
CA THR A 384 -18.28 8.14 13.49
C THR A 384 -19.80 8.15 13.60
N GLU A 385 -20.33 7.43 14.58
CA GLU A 385 -21.77 7.35 14.86
C GLU A 385 -22.03 7.55 16.37
N PRO A 386 -22.75 8.61 16.78
CA PRO A 386 -23.24 9.73 15.97
C PRO A 386 -22.13 10.59 15.34
N SER A 387 -22.43 11.30 14.25
CA SER A 387 -21.43 12.19 13.62
C SER A 387 -20.93 13.25 14.62
N GLY A 388 -19.60 13.37 14.76
CA GLY A 388 -18.97 14.34 15.65
C GLY A 388 -18.85 13.89 17.11
N SER A 389 -19.21 12.65 17.43
CA SER A 389 -19.07 12.08 18.79
C SER A 389 -17.64 11.71 19.17
N GLY A 390 -16.70 11.74 18.22
CA GLY A 390 -15.29 11.42 18.46
C GLY A 390 -14.43 11.62 17.21
N GLU A 391 -13.14 11.31 17.37
CA GLU A 391 -12.11 11.34 16.34
C GLU A 391 -11.49 9.95 16.16
N VAL A 392 -10.99 9.67 14.95
CA VAL A 392 -10.30 8.42 14.62
C VAL A 392 -8.93 8.70 14.02
N PHE A 393 -7.94 7.94 14.49
CA PHE A 393 -6.58 7.94 13.97
C PHE A 393 -6.28 6.58 13.33
N ILE A 394 -5.61 6.61 12.18
CA ILE A 394 -5.18 5.42 11.43
C ILE A 394 -3.65 5.44 11.33
N VAL A 395 -3.00 4.34 11.67
CA VAL A 395 -1.54 4.19 11.54
C VAL A 395 -1.23 2.87 10.83
N PRO A 396 -0.33 2.85 9.81
CA PRO A 396 0.33 4.00 9.17
C PRO A 396 -0.58 4.83 8.24
N GLU A 397 -0.09 5.98 7.75
CA GLU A 397 -0.74 6.76 6.67
C GLU A 397 -0.67 6.00 5.32
N PRO A 398 -1.61 6.24 4.38
CA PRO A 398 -1.61 5.59 3.06
C PRO A 398 -0.38 5.99 2.21
N PRO A 399 -0.01 5.21 1.18
CA PRO A 399 -0.75 4.07 0.61
C PRO A 399 -0.67 2.79 1.45
N TRP A 400 -1.75 2.02 1.49
CA TRP A 400 -1.83 0.76 2.22
C TRP A 400 -1.74 -0.42 1.26
N LEU A 401 -0.56 -1.02 1.21
CA LEU A 401 -0.33 -2.22 0.41
C LEU A 401 -0.90 -3.46 1.11
N GLU A 402 -1.31 -4.46 0.34
CA GLU A 402 -1.71 -5.77 0.86
C GLU A 402 -0.68 -6.30 1.88
N GLY A 403 -1.17 -6.81 3.01
CA GLY A 403 -0.33 -7.29 4.10
C GLY A 403 0.13 -6.21 5.08
N THR A 404 -0.19 -4.93 4.85
CA THR A 404 0.08 -3.85 5.81
C THR A 404 -0.72 -4.07 7.10
N PHE A 405 -0.03 -4.02 8.24
CA PHE A 405 -0.68 -4.02 9.56
C PHE A 405 -1.22 -2.63 9.86
N ILE A 406 -2.54 -2.52 10.01
CA ILE A 406 -3.27 -1.28 10.30
C ILE A 406 -3.68 -1.27 11.76
N GLU A 407 -3.49 -0.14 12.42
CA GLU A 407 -4.02 0.16 13.74
C GLU A 407 -4.95 1.36 13.69
N LEU A 408 -6.17 1.17 14.19
CA LEU A 408 -7.17 2.20 14.38
C LEU A 408 -7.28 2.56 15.86
N GLN A 409 -7.38 3.85 16.15
CA GLN A 409 -7.62 4.38 17.48
C GLN A 409 -8.79 5.36 17.45
N ALA A 410 -9.86 5.04 18.19
CA ALA A 410 -10.97 5.96 18.43
C ALA A 410 -10.74 6.77 19.72
N MET A 411 -11.06 8.06 19.69
CA MET A 411 -11.07 8.96 20.84
C MET A 411 -12.45 9.61 20.94
N ALA A 412 -13.12 9.46 22.08
CA ALA A 412 -14.43 10.08 22.30
C ALA A 412 -14.29 11.57 22.58
N ASN A 413 -15.21 12.38 22.04
CA ASN A 413 -15.35 13.78 22.40
C ASN A 413 -16.09 13.91 23.74
N ASP A 414 -16.01 15.08 24.36
CA ASP A 414 -16.68 15.38 25.64
C ASP A 414 -18.18 15.02 25.58
N GLY A 415 -18.65 14.33 26.62
CA GLY A 415 -20.04 13.87 26.72
C GLY A 415 -20.31 12.53 26.05
N PHE A 416 -19.31 11.89 25.43
CA PHE A 416 -19.43 10.56 24.83
C PHE A 416 -18.44 9.56 25.45
N THR A 417 -18.77 8.28 25.33
CA THR A 417 -17.85 7.16 25.53
C THR A 417 -17.84 6.29 24.28
N PHE A 418 -16.69 5.68 24.00
CA PHE A 418 -16.57 4.72 22.91
C PHE A 418 -17.38 3.45 23.22
N LEU A 419 -18.07 2.93 22.20
CA LEU A 419 -18.90 1.74 22.33
C LEU A 419 -18.34 0.55 21.53
N HIS A 420 -18.11 0.72 20.22
CA HIS A 420 -17.61 -0.36 19.35
C HIS A 420 -17.10 0.14 17.98
N TRP A 421 -16.37 -0.73 17.29
CA TRP A 421 -16.15 -0.67 15.84
C TRP A 421 -17.15 -1.57 15.12
N LYS A 422 -17.70 -1.08 14.01
CA LYS A 422 -18.53 -1.86 13.08
C LYS A 422 -17.94 -1.90 11.69
N GLU A 423 -18.15 -3.02 11.00
CA GLU A 423 -17.93 -3.19 9.56
C GLU A 423 -19.16 -3.87 8.96
N ASN A 424 -19.73 -3.27 7.90
CA ASN A 424 -20.97 -3.77 7.26
C ASN A 424 -22.16 -3.98 8.24
N GLY A 425 -22.22 -3.17 9.30
CA GLY A 425 -23.27 -3.23 10.34
C GLY A 425 -22.97 -4.18 11.51
N GLU A 426 -21.98 -5.07 11.38
CA GLU A 426 -21.59 -6.03 12.40
C GLU A 426 -20.47 -5.49 13.29
N VAL A 427 -20.53 -5.77 14.60
CA VAL A 427 -19.49 -5.32 15.54
C VAL A 427 -18.23 -6.16 15.37
N VAL A 428 -17.11 -5.50 15.04
CA VAL A 428 -15.80 -6.14 14.86
C VAL A 428 -14.85 -5.95 16.05
N SER A 429 -15.09 -4.95 16.90
CA SER A 429 -14.34 -4.75 18.14
C SER A 429 -15.15 -3.94 19.15
N ALA A 430 -15.04 -4.30 20.44
CA ALA A 430 -15.57 -3.51 21.56
C ALA A 430 -14.50 -2.60 22.20
N PHE A 431 -13.27 -2.60 21.66
CA PHE A 431 -12.16 -1.79 22.16
C PHE A 431 -11.89 -0.59 21.24
N PRO A 432 -11.52 0.58 21.79
CA PRO A 432 -11.24 1.77 21.00
C PRO A 432 -10.03 1.60 20.08
N GLN A 433 -9.10 0.71 20.44
CA GLN A 433 -8.01 0.25 19.59
C GLN A 433 -8.46 -1.00 18.83
N TYR A 434 -8.33 -0.99 17.50
CA TYR A 434 -8.64 -2.13 16.64
C TYR A 434 -7.58 -2.26 15.56
N SER A 435 -6.99 -3.45 15.43
CA SER A 435 -5.94 -3.72 14.45
C SER A 435 -6.27 -4.91 13.56
N PHE A 436 -5.82 -4.83 12.31
CA PHE A 436 -6.01 -5.87 11.31
C PHE A 436 -4.93 -5.76 10.24
N VAL A 437 -4.75 -6.82 9.46
CA VAL A 437 -3.93 -6.79 8.24
C VAL A 437 -4.84 -6.47 7.06
N ILE A 438 -4.47 -5.49 6.23
CA ILE A 438 -5.28 -5.11 5.08
C ILE A 438 -5.10 -6.11 3.93
N ASP A 439 -6.21 -6.63 3.42
CA ASP A 439 -6.30 -7.62 2.34
C ASP A 439 -7.39 -7.27 1.30
N ARG A 440 -8.09 -6.16 1.50
CA ARG A 440 -9.15 -5.60 0.65
C ARG A 440 -9.50 -4.19 1.10
N ASP A 441 -10.35 -3.51 0.33
CA ASP A 441 -10.99 -2.27 0.78
C ASP A 441 -11.88 -2.49 2.01
N ARG A 442 -11.79 -1.59 3.00
CA ARG A 442 -12.50 -1.69 4.29
C ARG A 442 -13.35 -0.45 4.54
N ASN A 443 -14.55 -0.64 5.07
CA ASN A 443 -15.44 0.45 5.49
C ASN A 443 -15.88 0.27 6.94
N LEU A 444 -15.39 1.13 7.83
CA LEU A 444 -15.50 0.98 9.27
C LEU A 444 -16.24 2.17 9.92
N THR A 445 -16.95 1.91 11.00
CA THR A 445 -17.64 2.94 11.79
C THR A 445 -17.26 2.82 13.26
N ALA A 446 -16.81 3.91 13.88
CA ALA A 446 -16.63 4.03 15.32
C ALA A 446 -17.95 4.50 15.96
N GLY A 447 -18.57 3.61 16.75
CA GLY A 447 -19.77 3.89 17.52
C GLY A 447 -19.46 4.46 18.90
N PHE A 448 -20.23 5.47 19.31
CA PHE A 448 -20.14 6.13 20.61
C PHE A 448 -21.53 6.29 21.22
N GLU A 449 -21.59 6.44 22.54
CA GLU A 449 -22.83 6.70 23.29
C GLU A 449 -22.64 7.82 24.31
N PRO A 450 -23.70 8.51 24.78
CA PRO A 450 -23.58 9.55 25.80
C PRO A 450 -22.98 9.02 27.12
N ALA A 451 -22.07 9.77 27.72
CA ALA A 451 -21.45 9.43 28.99
C ALA A 451 -22.40 9.68 30.18
N VAL A 452 -22.53 8.72 31.10
CA VAL A 452 -23.28 8.85 32.36
C VAL A 452 -22.38 9.45 33.44
N GLN A 453 -22.89 10.37 34.27
CA GLN A 453 -22.14 10.96 35.40
C GLN A 453 -22.65 10.42 36.74
N SER A 454 -21.72 10.09 37.64
CA SER A 454 -22.03 9.72 39.02
C SER A 454 -21.97 10.95 39.92
N PHE A 455 -22.98 11.19 40.76
CA PHE A 455 -22.95 12.27 41.74
C PHE A 455 -23.63 11.90 43.06
N GLN A 456 -23.25 12.60 44.14
CA GLN A 456 -23.86 12.44 45.46
C GLN A 456 -24.98 13.47 45.70
N LEU A 457 -26.01 13.08 46.46
CA LEU A 457 -27.08 13.95 46.94
C LEU A 457 -27.09 13.96 48.49
N ARG A 458 -26.97 15.17 49.06
CA ARG A 458 -27.25 15.45 50.47
C ARG A 458 -28.66 16.03 50.60
N LEU A 459 -29.52 15.28 51.27
CA LEU A 459 -30.91 15.64 51.44
C LEU A 459 -31.26 15.64 52.93
N SER A 460 -31.98 16.66 53.38
CA SER A 460 -32.55 16.68 54.73
C SER A 460 -34.05 16.99 54.72
N VAL A 461 -34.82 16.23 55.49
CA VAL A 461 -36.28 16.32 55.61
C VAL A 461 -36.73 15.91 57.02
N MET A 462 -37.87 16.41 57.49
CA MET A 462 -38.48 16.01 58.76
C MET A 462 -39.87 15.43 58.52
N LEU A 463 -40.27 14.49 59.37
CA LEU A 463 -41.62 13.93 59.41
C LEU A 463 -42.34 14.50 60.62
N GLU A 464 -43.53 15.06 60.42
CA GLU A 464 -44.34 15.59 61.51
C GLU A 464 -44.61 14.53 62.58
N GLY A 465 -44.92 13.29 62.16
CA GLY A 465 -45.24 12.22 63.08
C GLY A 465 -44.14 11.98 64.12
N ALA A 466 -42.89 11.91 63.64
CA ALA A 466 -41.74 11.64 64.49
C ALA A 466 -41.16 12.87 65.20
N TRP A 467 -41.70 14.07 64.96
CA TRP A 467 -41.12 15.33 65.44
C TRP A 467 -41.13 15.44 66.97
N LEU A 468 -40.00 15.87 67.56
CA LEU A 468 -39.90 16.19 68.98
C LEU A 468 -39.87 17.71 69.18
N PRO A 469 -40.95 18.35 69.66
CA PRO A 469 -41.00 19.80 69.88
C PRO A 469 -39.90 20.36 70.80
N ASN A 470 -39.41 19.53 71.73
CA ASN A 470 -38.33 19.85 72.67
C ASN A 470 -37.02 19.09 72.38
N GLY A 471 -36.91 18.46 71.20
CA GLY A 471 -35.80 17.58 70.83
C GLY A 471 -34.63 18.26 70.13
N ASN A 472 -34.53 19.60 70.17
CA ASN A 472 -33.47 20.37 69.49
C ASN A 472 -33.33 20.04 67.98
N GLY A 473 -34.45 19.92 67.26
CA GLY A 473 -34.40 19.59 65.83
C GLY A 473 -34.22 18.10 65.54
N GLN A 474 -34.62 17.22 66.47
CA GLN A 474 -34.56 15.77 66.30
C GLN A 474 -35.95 15.13 66.18
N MET A 475 -35.99 13.99 65.54
CA MET A 475 -37.12 13.05 65.51
C MET A 475 -36.90 11.90 66.49
N HIS A 476 -37.97 11.28 66.99
CA HIS A 476 -37.84 10.04 67.75
C HIS A 476 -37.66 8.84 66.82
N THR A 477 -37.08 7.77 67.36
CA THR A 477 -36.76 6.52 66.64
C THR A 477 -37.61 5.34 67.11
N SER A 478 -38.82 5.60 67.60
CA SER A 478 -39.66 4.60 68.28
C SER A 478 -39.93 3.35 67.45
N LEU A 479 -40.15 3.48 66.14
CA LEU A 479 -40.30 2.32 65.23
C LEU A 479 -39.06 1.44 65.22
N ARG A 480 -37.87 2.06 65.19
CA ARG A 480 -36.58 1.37 65.25
C ARG A 480 -36.37 0.72 66.61
N ASP A 481 -36.62 1.46 67.69
CA ASP A 481 -36.51 0.96 69.07
C ASP A 481 -37.47 -0.21 69.34
N GLY A 482 -38.63 -0.22 68.69
CA GLY A 482 -39.61 -1.32 68.71
C GLY A 482 -39.31 -2.47 67.74
N GLY A 483 -38.29 -2.36 66.88
CA GLY A 483 -37.94 -3.38 65.89
C GLY A 483 -38.97 -3.54 64.76
N PHE A 484 -39.75 -2.49 64.47
CA PHE A 484 -40.82 -2.56 63.48
C PHE A 484 -40.38 -2.20 62.06
N ILE A 485 -39.31 -1.41 61.87
CA ILE A 485 -38.86 -0.99 60.54
C ILE A 485 -38.40 -2.22 59.73
N PRO A 486 -38.95 -2.48 58.53
CA PRO A 486 -38.55 -3.61 57.72
C PRO A 486 -37.10 -3.45 57.22
N LEU A 487 -36.41 -4.59 57.05
CA LEU A 487 -35.05 -4.60 56.50
C LEU A 487 -35.02 -4.35 54.98
N GLN A 488 -36.11 -4.65 54.28
CA GLN A 488 -36.29 -4.32 52.86
C GLN A 488 -37.13 -3.04 52.72
N GLN A 489 -36.85 -2.25 51.68
CA GLN A 489 -37.61 -1.04 51.38
C GLN A 489 -39.12 -1.33 51.24
N PRO A 490 -40.02 -0.49 51.84
CA PRO A 490 -41.45 -0.79 51.95
C PRO A 490 -42.32 -0.26 50.81
N PHE A 491 -41.74 0.28 49.73
CA PHE A 491 -42.46 1.00 48.68
C PHE A 491 -42.92 0.12 47.50
N GLY A 492 -42.81 -1.21 47.62
CA GLY A 492 -43.20 -2.19 46.59
C GLY A 492 -44.71 -2.51 46.50
N VAL A 493 -45.08 -3.32 45.50
CA VAL A 493 -46.46 -3.78 45.21
C VAL A 493 -46.93 -4.89 46.17
N GLU A 494 -47.35 -4.51 47.37
CA GLU A 494 -48.36 -5.31 48.10
C GLU A 494 -49.75 -4.74 47.77
N LEU A 495 -50.31 -5.16 46.63
CA LEU A 495 -51.60 -4.64 46.14
C LEU A 495 -52.80 -5.23 46.89
N PRO A 496 -53.82 -4.40 47.24
CA PRO A 496 -53.79 -2.95 47.38
C PRO A 496 -53.38 -2.52 48.80
N TRP A 497 -52.56 -1.47 48.90
CA TRP A 497 -52.23 -0.83 50.17
C TRP A 497 -53.46 -0.07 50.68
N PHE A 498 -54.22 -0.71 51.57
CA PHE A 498 -55.43 -0.15 52.21
C PHE A 498 -56.47 0.40 51.22
N GLY A 499 -56.69 -0.31 50.11
CA GLY A 499 -57.70 0.05 49.11
C GLY A 499 -57.21 1.00 48.02
N ASN A 500 -55.97 1.52 48.13
CA ASN A 500 -55.31 2.25 47.06
C ASN A 500 -54.45 1.30 46.20
N PRO A 501 -54.81 1.05 44.92
CA PRO A 501 -54.01 0.20 44.04
C PRO A 501 -52.79 0.91 43.44
N LEU A 502 -52.64 2.23 43.62
CA LEU A 502 -51.57 3.02 43.01
C LEU A 502 -51.09 4.12 43.98
N PRO A 503 -50.44 3.78 45.11
CA PRO A 503 -49.82 4.79 45.96
C PRO A 503 -48.76 5.56 45.18
N LEU A 504 -48.65 6.87 45.45
CA LEU A 504 -47.73 7.76 44.72
C LEU A 504 -46.26 7.31 44.81
N TRP A 505 -45.93 6.62 45.89
CA TRP A 505 -44.59 6.10 46.18
C TRP A 505 -44.31 4.71 45.61
N HIS A 506 -45.13 4.15 44.72
CA HIS A 506 -44.85 2.83 44.14
C HIS A 506 -43.42 2.74 43.53
N TYR A 507 -42.63 1.79 44.01
CA TYR A 507 -41.23 1.62 43.65
C TYR A 507 -40.76 0.16 43.77
N THR A 508 -40.15 -0.33 42.70
CA THR A 508 -39.72 -1.74 42.55
C THR A 508 -38.25 -1.96 42.84
N GLY A 509 -37.60 -1.05 43.58
CA GLY A 509 -36.21 -1.21 43.99
C GLY A 509 -36.01 -2.37 44.97
N ASP A 510 -34.77 -2.84 45.04
CA ASP A 510 -34.34 -4.01 45.80
C ASP A 510 -33.51 -3.65 47.04
N GLU A 511 -33.54 -2.37 47.46
CA GLU A 511 -32.76 -1.89 48.60
C GLU A 511 -33.11 -2.64 49.89
N VAL A 512 -32.07 -3.14 50.53
CA VAL A 512 -32.12 -3.91 51.77
C VAL A 512 -30.98 -3.47 52.69
N VAL A 513 -31.22 -3.54 54.00
CA VAL A 513 -30.19 -3.38 55.02
C VAL A 513 -30.09 -4.62 55.89
N GLU A 514 -28.89 -4.91 56.40
CA GLU A 514 -28.68 -6.02 57.32
C GLU A 514 -29.25 -5.74 58.72
N THR A 515 -29.16 -4.48 59.14
CA THR A 515 -29.68 -4.00 60.43
C THR A 515 -30.05 -2.53 60.33
N ILE A 516 -31.03 -2.10 61.11
CA ILE A 516 -31.43 -0.70 61.21
C ILE A 516 -30.62 -0.02 62.33
N LEU A 517 -29.79 0.98 62.01
CA LEU A 517 -28.96 1.70 62.99
C LEU A 517 -29.77 2.57 63.98
N PRO A 518 -29.18 2.91 65.16
CA PRO A 518 -29.91 3.58 66.23
C PRO A 518 -30.58 4.92 65.86
N ASN A 519 -30.00 5.68 64.94
CA ASN A 519 -30.52 6.99 64.57
C ASN A 519 -31.55 6.95 63.43
N VAL A 520 -31.95 5.78 62.92
CA VAL A 520 -32.96 5.69 61.85
C VAL A 520 -34.36 5.92 62.40
N VAL A 521 -35.12 6.78 61.72
CA VAL A 521 -36.53 7.09 61.97
C VAL A 521 -37.42 6.17 61.15
N ASP A 522 -37.24 6.17 59.83
CA ASP A 522 -38.02 5.35 58.89
C ASP A 522 -37.35 5.28 57.50
N TRP A 523 -37.95 4.55 56.56
CA TRP A 523 -37.65 4.59 55.12
C TRP A 523 -38.35 5.77 54.45
N VAL A 524 -37.68 6.39 53.47
CA VAL A 524 -38.25 7.37 52.53
C VAL A 524 -37.90 6.97 51.09
N LEU A 525 -38.75 7.32 50.13
CA LEU A 525 -38.45 7.17 48.71
C LEU A 525 -38.03 8.51 48.16
N VAL A 526 -36.85 8.56 47.54
CA VAL A 526 -36.32 9.75 46.88
C VAL A 526 -36.42 9.59 45.38
N GLU A 527 -36.99 10.59 44.71
CA GLU A 527 -37.07 10.67 43.26
C GLU A 527 -36.38 11.94 42.77
N LEU A 528 -35.57 11.80 41.71
CA LEU A 528 -34.98 12.91 40.99
C LEU A 528 -35.75 13.16 39.69
N ARG A 529 -36.00 14.43 39.42
CA ARG A 529 -36.64 14.92 38.19
C ARG A 529 -35.73 15.91 37.49
N ASP A 530 -35.55 15.75 36.18
CA ASP A 530 -34.75 16.65 35.34
C ASP A 530 -35.66 17.54 34.50
N ALA A 531 -35.77 18.81 34.88
CA ALA A 531 -36.71 19.76 34.30
C ALA A 531 -36.14 21.19 34.32
N PRO A 532 -36.69 22.13 33.53
CA PRO A 532 -36.24 23.51 33.55
C PRO A 532 -36.80 24.35 34.72
N ALA A 533 -37.85 23.87 35.41
CA ALA A 533 -38.48 24.55 36.54
C ALA A 533 -39.31 23.57 37.39
N ALA A 534 -39.61 23.93 38.64
CA ALA A 534 -40.30 23.06 39.60
C ALA A 534 -41.72 22.67 39.16
N ASP A 535 -42.47 23.58 38.52
CA ASP A 535 -43.82 23.33 37.98
C ASP A 535 -43.82 22.40 36.76
N LEU A 536 -42.68 22.24 36.09
CA LEU A 536 -42.47 21.34 34.96
C LEU A 536 -41.78 20.03 35.35
N ALA A 537 -41.32 19.92 36.59
CA ALA A 537 -40.77 18.70 37.15
C ALA A 537 -41.92 17.73 37.48
N THR A 538 -42.58 17.18 36.44
CA THR A 538 -43.70 16.22 36.56
C THR A 538 -43.19 14.78 36.66
N SER A 539 -44.07 13.80 36.89
CA SER A 539 -43.70 12.37 36.90
C SER A 539 -43.03 11.87 35.60
N HIS A 540 -43.25 12.53 34.46
CA HIS A 540 -42.64 12.16 33.17
C HIS A 540 -41.17 12.61 33.05
N THR A 541 -40.70 13.51 33.91
CA THR A 541 -39.31 13.96 33.95
C THR A 541 -38.49 13.23 35.01
N SER A 542 -39.04 12.16 35.60
CA SER A 542 -38.31 11.30 36.53
C SER A 542 -37.11 10.65 35.84
N VAL A 543 -35.92 10.87 36.39
CA VAL A 543 -34.65 10.32 35.89
C VAL A 543 -34.05 9.29 36.82
N ALA A 544 -34.44 9.28 38.10
CA ALA A 544 -34.09 8.23 39.04
C ALA A 544 -35.06 8.17 40.23
N ARG A 545 -35.18 6.98 40.82
CA ARG A 545 -35.82 6.73 42.11
C ARG A 545 -34.96 5.78 42.95
N ARG A 546 -34.89 6.01 44.26
CA ARG A 546 -34.14 5.16 45.21
C ARG A 546 -34.77 5.22 46.60
N ALA A 547 -34.94 4.06 47.22
CA ALA A 547 -35.33 3.98 48.62
C ALA A 547 -34.15 4.29 49.53
N ALA A 548 -34.40 5.01 50.61
CA ALA A 548 -33.38 5.56 51.49
C ALA A 548 -33.83 5.56 52.95
N LEU A 549 -32.87 5.69 53.87
CA LEU A 549 -33.13 5.76 55.29
C LEU A 549 -33.13 7.21 55.77
N LEU A 550 -34.16 7.59 56.52
CA LEU A 550 -34.24 8.87 57.20
C LEU A 550 -33.64 8.76 58.60
N LEU A 551 -32.66 9.61 58.90
CA LEU A 551 -32.04 9.70 60.22
C LEU A 551 -32.76 10.72 61.10
N ASN A 552 -32.60 10.61 62.41
CA ASN A 552 -33.30 11.41 63.41
C ASN A 552 -32.92 12.90 63.42
N ASN A 553 -31.82 13.27 62.78
CA ASN A 553 -31.42 14.66 62.54
C ASN A 553 -31.97 15.21 61.21
N GLY A 554 -32.77 14.42 60.49
CA GLY A 554 -33.38 14.74 59.21
C GLY A 554 -32.57 14.34 57.98
N ASN A 555 -31.32 13.89 58.13
CA ASN A 555 -30.52 13.49 56.97
C ASN A 555 -31.07 12.21 56.32
N VAL A 556 -31.09 12.19 55.00
CA VAL A 556 -31.46 11.02 54.20
C VAL A 556 -30.19 10.37 53.64
N VAL A 557 -30.04 9.07 53.87
CA VAL A 557 -28.85 8.29 53.51
C VAL A 557 -29.20 7.01 52.76
N CYS A 558 -28.24 6.49 52.00
CA CYS A 558 -28.34 5.17 51.39
C CYS A 558 -28.32 4.05 52.45
N THR A 559 -28.52 2.80 52.01
CA THR A 559 -28.45 1.59 52.86
C THR A 559 -27.08 1.38 53.52
N ASN A 560 -26.02 1.99 52.97
CA ASN A 560 -24.69 2.02 53.55
C ASN A 560 -24.44 3.20 54.52
N TYR A 561 -25.47 4.00 54.82
CA TYR A 561 -25.41 5.18 55.69
C TYR A 561 -24.55 6.35 55.17
N GLU A 562 -24.23 6.37 53.89
CA GLU A 562 -23.59 7.49 53.20
C GLU A 562 -24.61 8.37 52.44
N ASN A 563 -24.14 9.47 51.84
CA ASN A 563 -24.97 10.30 50.97
C ASN A 563 -25.56 9.45 49.84
N LEU A 564 -26.75 9.85 49.36
CA LEU A 564 -27.38 9.19 48.22
C LEU A 564 -26.47 9.30 47.00
N ASN A 565 -26.32 8.24 46.20
CA ASN A 565 -25.54 8.27 44.96
C ASN A 565 -26.43 7.95 43.75
N PHE A 566 -26.32 8.73 42.67
CA PHE A 566 -27.07 8.49 41.44
C PHE A 566 -26.15 8.49 40.23
N ASP A 567 -26.43 7.58 39.30
CA ASP A 567 -25.72 7.46 38.03
C ASP A 567 -26.69 7.84 36.90
N ILE A 568 -26.76 9.13 36.59
CA ILE A 568 -27.70 9.67 35.60
C ILE A 568 -27.03 10.74 34.72
N SER A 569 -27.55 10.92 33.51
CA SER A 569 -27.24 12.09 32.69
C SER A 569 -28.20 13.23 33.06
N VAL A 570 -27.67 14.44 33.26
CA VAL A 570 -28.48 15.65 33.52
C VAL A 570 -28.46 16.54 32.28
N ALA A 571 -29.64 16.83 31.73
CA ALA A 571 -29.84 17.68 30.56
C ALA A 571 -30.32 19.09 30.92
N SER A 572 -31.00 19.27 32.06
CA SER A 572 -31.52 20.57 32.52
C SER A 572 -31.15 20.84 33.99
N GLN A 573 -32.13 20.94 34.89
CA GLN A 573 -31.93 21.15 36.33
C GLN A 573 -32.60 20.03 37.13
N LEU A 574 -31.96 19.61 38.21
CA LEU A 574 -32.48 18.55 39.06
C LEU A 574 -33.40 19.10 40.16
N PHE A 575 -34.52 18.43 40.39
CA PHE A 575 -35.45 18.63 41.48
C PHE A 575 -35.60 17.31 42.25
N VAL A 576 -35.81 17.39 43.57
CA VAL A 576 -35.94 16.21 44.43
C VAL A 576 -37.35 16.12 45.00
N VAL A 577 -37.97 14.95 44.85
CA VAL A 577 -39.23 14.59 45.50
C VAL A 577 -38.93 13.60 46.62
N VAL A 578 -39.59 13.79 47.77
CA VAL A 578 -39.56 12.85 48.89
C VAL A 578 -40.96 12.31 49.11
N TYR A 579 -41.07 10.99 49.09
CA TYR A 579 -42.27 10.29 49.50
C TYR A 579 -42.04 9.50 50.78
N HIS A 580 -43.12 9.30 51.52
CA HIS A 580 -43.14 8.51 52.73
C HIS A 580 -44.47 7.73 52.79
N ARG A 581 -44.48 6.60 53.47
CA ARG A 581 -45.62 5.66 53.46
C ARG A 581 -46.94 6.23 54.02
N ASN A 582 -46.86 7.22 54.92
CA ASN A 582 -48.04 7.82 55.56
C ASN A 582 -47.97 9.35 55.73
N HIS A 583 -47.09 10.00 54.97
CA HIS A 583 -46.97 11.47 54.95
C HIS A 583 -47.07 11.98 53.51
N VAL A 584 -47.65 13.17 53.36
CA VAL A 584 -47.83 13.82 52.06
C VAL A 584 -46.48 14.15 51.43
N SER A 585 -46.27 13.72 50.19
CA SER A 585 -45.04 13.97 49.44
C SER A 585 -44.76 15.45 49.20
N ILE A 586 -43.49 15.82 49.15
CA ILE A 586 -43.01 17.18 48.87
C ILE A 586 -41.93 17.16 47.77
N ILE A 587 -41.84 18.24 47.00
CA ILE A 587 -40.78 18.47 46.00
C ILE A 587 -40.04 19.78 46.30
N SER A 588 -38.76 19.84 45.97
CA SER A 588 -37.96 21.07 46.07
C SER A 588 -38.61 22.21 45.28
N SER A 589 -38.66 23.40 45.88
CA SER A 589 -39.20 24.60 45.22
C SER A 589 -38.29 25.16 44.10
N GLY A 590 -37.03 24.76 44.10
CA GLY A 590 -36.00 25.17 43.16
C GLY A 590 -35.06 24.02 42.79
N ALA A 591 -34.15 24.31 41.86
CA ALA A 591 -33.12 23.38 41.44
C ALA A 591 -32.15 23.06 42.58
N LEU A 592 -31.75 21.79 42.68
CA LEU A 592 -30.73 21.32 43.60
C LEU A 592 -29.43 22.12 43.41
N SER A 593 -28.85 22.59 44.51
CA SER A 593 -27.56 23.28 44.45
C SER A 593 -26.43 22.26 44.35
N ASN A 594 -25.50 22.44 43.41
CA ASN A 594 -24.33 21.58 43.25
C ASN A 594 -23.09 22.28 43.82
N ASN A 595 -22.46 21.66 44.81
CA ASN A 595 -21.17 22.09 45.37
C ASN A 595 -20.18 20.94 45.23
N ASP A 596 -19.17 21.11 44.36
CA ASP A 596 -18.08 20.14 44.10
C ASP A 596 -18.57 18.69 43.85
N GLY A 597 -19.59 18.52 43.00
CA GLY A 597 -20.11 17.20 42.63
C GLY A 597 -21.10 16.59 43.63
N VAL A 598 -21.49 17.37 44.65
CA VAL A 598 -22.52 16.99 45.62
C VAL A 598 -23.72 17.92 45.48
N TYR A 599 -24.83 17.38 44.99
CA TYR A 599 -26.12 18.06 44.96
C TYR A 599 -26.72 18.12 46.37
N GLN A 600 -27.41 19.21 46.70
CA GLN A 600 -27.89 19.45 48.06
C GLN A 600 -29.27 20.11 48.08
N TRP A 601 -30.11 19.65 49.01
CA TRP A 601 -31.38 20.29 49.38
C TRP A 601 -31.73 20.06 50.84
N ASN A 602 -32.27 21.10 51.51
CA ASN A 602 -32.67 21.03 52.90
C ASN A 602 -34.10 21.56 53.08
N PHE A 603 -35.07 20.65 53.16
CA PHE A 603 -36.48 21.01 53.38
C PHE A 603 -36.75 21.68 54.73
N MET A 604 -35.87 21.44 55.72
CA MET A 604 -36.07 21.92 57.09
C MET A 604 -35.82 23.43 57.25
N ALA A 605 -35.21 24.10 56.26
CA ALA A 605 -34.68 25.45 56.40
C ALA A 605 -35.73 26.57 56.37
N GLY A 606 -36.93 26.33 55.82
CA GLY A 606 -37.98 27.33 55.70
C GLY A 606 -39.13 26.88 54.81
N PRO A 607 -40.33 27.47 54.90
CA PRO A 607 -41.51 27.02 54.14
C PRO A 607 -41.28 27.11 52.62
N GLU A 608 -40.43 28.02 52.17
CA GLU A 608 -40.06 28.20 50.77
C GLU A 608 -39.22 27.07 50.18
N GLN A 609 -38.75 26.10 50.97
CA GLN A 609 -37.95 24.97 50.47
C GLN A 609 -38.81 23.89 49.79
N ALA A 610 -40.10 23.84 50.09
CA ALA A 610 -41.06 22.99 49.39
C ALA A 610 -41.85 23.81 48.37
N TYR A 611 -42.08 23.25 47.18
CA TYR A 611 -42.88 23.90 46.14
C TYR A 611 -44.28 24.26 46.67
N LEU A 612 -44.72 25.48 46.36
CA LEU A 612 -45.95 26.11 46.88
C LEU A 612 -46.10 26.06 48.41
N GLN A 613 -44.99 26.02 49.14
CA GLN A 613 -44.97 25.91 50.60
C GLN A 613 -45.71 24.67 51.12
N GLY A 614 -45.65 23.55 50.38
CA GLY A 614 -46.37 22.31 50.66
C GLY A 614 -45.92 21.52 51.90
N GLN A 615 -45.28 22.15 52.89
CA GLN A 615 -44.77 21.53 54.11
C GLN A 615 -45.28 22.20 55.38
N LYS A 616 -45.33 21.45 56.49
CA LYS A 616 -45.88 21.88 57.77
C LYS A 616 -44.85 22.61 58.60
N HIS A 617 -45.24 23.71 59.25
CA HIS A 617 -44.46 24.31 60.33
C HIS A 617 -44.61 23.47 61.60
N LEU A 618 -43.52 22.84 62.05
CA LEU A 618 -43.47 21.92 63.20
C LEU A 618 -43.20 22.65 64.54
N GLY A 619 -42.82 23.93 64.47
CA GLY A 619 -42.40 24.73 65.63
C GLY A 619 -40.88 24.96 65.66
N ASN A 620 -40.42 25.95 66.43
CA ASN A 620 -39.01 26.34 66.55
C ASN A 620 -38.31 26.59 65.18
N ASN A 621 -39.05 27.10 64.19
CA ASN A 621 -38.62 27.32 62.80
C ASN A 621 -38.25 26.05 62.01
N PHE A 622 -38.67 24.86 62.45
CA PHE A 622 -38.54 23.64 61.68
C PHE A 622 -39.77 23.37 60.82
N TYR A 623 -39.53 22.79 59.66
CA TYR A 623 -40.55 22.40 58.70
C TYR A 623 -40.39 20.93 58.31
N GLY A 624 -41.50 20.26 58.01
CA GLY A 624 -41.50 18.85 57.61
C GLY A 624 -42.76 18.44 56.87
N MET A 625 -42.79 17.18 56.44
CA MET A 625 -43.91 16.60 55.70
C MET A 625 -45.13 16.48 56.61
N PHE A 626 -46.33 16.74 56.07
CA PHE A 626 -47.58 16.55 56.80
C PHE A 626 -47.85 15.06 56.99
N GLY A 627 -48.11 14.62 58.22
CA GLY A 627 -48.52 13.25 58.51
C GLY A 627 -50.03 13.06 58.35
N GLY A 628 -50.47 11.86 57.95
CA GLY A 628 -51.90 11.52 57.88
C GLY A 628 -52.39 10.91 56.56
N ASP A 629 -51.52 10.72 55.57
CA ASP A 629 -51.82 10.19 54.23
C ASP A 629 -51.59 8.67 54.22
N GLY A 630 -52.43 7.93 54.96
CA GLY A 630 -52.22 6.52 55.25
C GLY A 630 -52.45 5.59 54.06
N ASP A 631 -53.22 6.02 53.07
CA ASP A 631 -53.44 5.27 51.83
C ASP A 631 -52.44 5.66 50.73
N GLY A 632 -51.62 6.69 50.95
CA GLY A 632 -50.56 7.14 50.04
C GLY A 632 -51.08 7.75 48.75
N ASN A 633 -52.30 8.27 48.72
CA ASN A 633 -52.90 8.93 47.55
C ASN A 633 -52.45 10.39 47.40
N GLY A 634 -51.71 10.93 48.38
CA GLY A 634 -51.24 12.31 48.40
C GLY A 634 -52.22 13.30 49.03
N GLN A 635 -53.28 12.86 49.70
CA GLN A 635 -54.31 13.69 50.30
C GLN A 635 -54.70 13.17 51.68
N ILE A 636 -54.69 14.05 52.68
CA ILE A 636 -55.13 13.72 54.04
C ILE A 636 -56.62 13.99 54.13
N GLN A 637 -57.43 12.94 54.08
CA GLN A 637 -58.88 13.03 54.01
C GLN A 637 -59.58 11.99 54.89
N THR A 638 -60.92 12.02 54.86
CA THR A 638 -61.74 11.13 55.71
C THR A 638 -61.49 9.64 55.40
N GLN A 639 -60.99 9.34 54.19
CA GLN A 639 -60.57 8.01 53.79
C GLN A 639 -59.43 7.47 54.66
N ASP A 640 -58.35 8.22 54.88
CA ASP A 640 -57.23 7.81 55.72
C ASP A 640 -57.65 7.48 57.14
N LYS A 641 -58.61 8.23 57.67
CA LYS A 641 -59.18 7.94 58.99
C LYS A 641 -60.06 6.69 58.97
N ASN A 642 -60.96 6.56 58.01
CA ASN A 642 -62.00 5.53 58.04
C ASN A 642 -61.54 4.17 57.52
N GLU A 643 -60.68 4.16 56.51
CA GLU A 643 -60.24 2.98 55.78
C GLU A 643 -58.84 2.51 56.21
N VAL A 644 -58.02 3.40 56.79
CA VAL A 644 -56.68 3.06 57.29
C VAL A 644 -56.67 3.06 58.83
N TRP A 645 -56.75 4.23 59.47
CA TRP A 645 -56.58 4.37 60.92
C TRP A 645 -57.63 3.56 61.72
N ASN A 646 -58.92 3.68 61.39
CA ASN A 646 -59.99 2.96 62.10
C ASN A 646 -59.82 1.43 62.03
N GLN A 647 -59.30 0.90 60.93
CA GLN A 647 -59.08 -0.55 60.75
C GLN A 647 -57.91 -1.06 61.60
N GLN A 648 -56.97 -0.18 61.93
CA GLN A 648 -55.75 -0.50 62.65
C GLN A 648 -55.74 -0.02 64.11
N ALA A 649 -56.74 0.76 64.53
CA ALA A 649 -56.82 1.29 65.89
C ALA A 649 -56.69 0.20 66.96
N GLY A 650 -55.72 0.37 67.86
CA GLY A 650 -55.35 -0.58 68.91
C GLY A 650 -54.28 -1.61 68.51
N GLN A 651 -53.80 -1.60 67.26
CA GLN A 651 -52.72 -2.46 66.80
C GLN A 651 -51.34 -1.80 67.00
N SER A 652 -50.29 -2.61 66.95
CA SER A 652 -48.90 -2.16 67.01
C SER A 652 -48.10 -2.79 65.88
N GLY A 653 -47.13 -2.06 65.33
CA GLY A 653 -46.31 -2.53 64.22
C GLY A 653 -45.94 -1.43 63.23
N TYR A 654 -45.40 -1.85 62.09
CA TYR A 654 -45.09 -0.97 60.96
C TYR A 654 -46.33 -0.70 60.11
N LEU A 655 -47.25 0.10 60.64
CA LEU A 655 -48.58 0.29 60.08
C LEU A 655 -48.76 1.70 59.50
N PRO A 656 -49.45 1.88 58.36
CA PRO A 656 -49.67 3.20 57.78
C PRO A 656 -50.53 4.13 58.64
N GLY A 657 -51.44 3.61 59.46
CA GLY A 657 -52.26 4.39 60.38
C GLY A 657 -51.49 4.92 61.61
N ASP A 658 -50.23 4.54 61.80
CA ASP A 658 -49.33 5.05 62.85
C ASP A 658 -48.74 6.39 62.40
N PHE A 659 -49.58 7.41 62.34
CA PHE A 659 -49.23 8.73 61.83
C PHE A 659 -48.23 9.47 62.70
N ASP A 660 -48.14 9.15 64.00
CA ASP A 660 -47.12 9.70 64.90
C ASP A 660 -45.85 8.82 64.98
N LEU A 661 -45.79 7.71 64.23
CA LEU A 661 -44.61 6.85 64.10
C LEU A 661 -44.09 6.30 65.44
N ASN A 662 -44.97 6.12 66.42
CA ASN A 662 -44.59 5.59 67.73
C ASN A 662 -44.60 4.05 67.79
N GLY A 663 -45.11 3.39 66.75
CA GLY A 663 -45.30 1.94 66.65
C GLY A 663 -46.67 1.45 67.13
N GLN A 664 -47.61 2.34 67.46
CA GLN A 664 -48.95 2.03 67.94
C GLN A 664 -49.99 2.92 67.27
N VAL A 665 -50.98 2.31 66.63
CA VAL A 665 -52.11 3.05 66.05
C VAL A 665 -53.13 3.33 67.15
N GLN A 666 -53.18 4.58 67.61
CA GLN A 666 -53.99 5.00 68.75
C GLN A 666 -54.67 6.36 68.51
N THR A 667 -55.41 6.84 69.51
CA THR A 667 -56.22 8.06 69.37
C THR A 667 -55.36 9.31 69.12
N GLN A 668 -54.08 9.27 69.52
CA GLN A 668 -53.09 10.31 69.33
C GLN A 668 -52.76 10.52 67.85
N ASP A 669 -52.58 9.47 67.05
CA ASP A 669 -52.37 9.58 65.59
C ASP A 669 -53.49 10.38 64.93
N LYS A 670 -54.73 10.04 65.27
CA LYS A 670 -55.91 10.74 64.74
C LYS A 670 -56.00 12.16 65.27
N ASN A 671 -55.85 12.37 66.57
CA ASN A 671 -56.14 13.66 67.19
C ASN A 671 -55.03 14.70 66.99
N ASN A 672 -53.78 14.25 66.97
CA ASN A 672 -52.61 15.12 66.96
C ASN A 672 -52.02 15.29 65.56
N ILE A 673 -52.18 14.29 64.68
CA ILE A 673 -51.58 14.31 63.33
C ILE A 673 -52.67 14.42 62.25
N TRP A 674 -53.59 13.44 62.14
CA TRP A 674 -54.59 13.45 61.07
C TRP A 674 -55.59 14.63 61.17
N ASN A 675 -56.20 14.86 62.35
CA ASN A 675 -57.22 15.89 62.54
C ASN A 675 -56.72 17.30 62.17
N PRO A 676 -55.53 17.77 62.63
CA PRO A 676 -55.01 19.08 62.26
C PRO A 676 -54.66 19.23 60.78
N ASN A 677 -54.43 18.12 60.07
CA ASN A 677 -53.98 18.11 58.69
C ASN A 677 -55.07 17.72 57.68
N SER A 678 -56.26 17.35 58.16
CA SER A 678 -57.38 16.99 57.31
C SER A 678 -57.69 18.09 56.29
N GLY A 679 -57.67 17.74 55.01
CA GLY A 679 -57.86 18.64 53.87
C GLY A 679 -56.57 19.09 53.18
N VAL A 680 -55.39 18.68 53.67
CA VAL A 680 -54.10 18.94 53.02
C VAL A 680 -53.86 17.93 51.89
N ALA A 681 -53.33 18.41 50.75
CA ALA A 681 -52.95 17.59 49.61
C ALA A 681 -51.53 17.95 49.12
N THR A 682 -50.85 16.99 48.49
CA THR A 682 -49.51 17.17 47.94
C THR A 682 -49.48 18.30 46.91
N GLN A 683 -48.38 19.05 46.92
CA GLN A 683 -48.09 20.08 45.92
C GLN A 683 -47.11 19.58 44.85
N VAL A 684 -46.74 18.30 44.85
CA VAL A 684 -45.87 17.70 43.83
C VAL A 684 -46.62 17.69 42.48
N PRO A 685 -46.10 18.33 41.41
CA PRO A 685 -46.68 18.30 40.07
C PRO A 685 -46.66 16.91 39.44
#